data_AF-A0AA35M7J0-F1
#
_entry.id   AF-A0AA35M7J0-F1
#
_cell.length_a   1.000
_cell.length_b   1.000
_cell.length_c   1.000
_cell.angle_alpha   90.00
_cell.angle_beta   90.00
_cell.angle_gamma   90.00
#
_symmetry.space_group_name_H-M   'P 1'
#
loop_
_entity.id
_entity.type
_entity.pdbx_description
1 polymer ?
#
loop_
_entity_poly.entity_id
_entity_poly.type
_entity_poly.pdbx_seq_one_letter_code
_entity_poly.pdbx_strand_id
1 'polypeptide(L)'
;MGYKQFVADLRAAKEAKIDDGVTEIRPGESEGSVSFNYTHQKLVSPLEIQVLDQNIDEYPEGSSFILFTASDCAGDSVVSFLSRLTPKLTGKSVQEVITSIAHHLTVFIENPVDSKNEPADDAVMTDHSSQSDTWDEDDEDEDYEHQDDDAFGLSAGLPPTRQELEIIIPPWQDKTERQRQDLASAIDAGISVAVVGDRSGQLGEIIAMSISISRLGLTDDIHSIWGLRSSDHIMLLLQFPAGYPSLADFLTLQSHQAVYRARLGKCGSIKPSLSSARTALSASQYSHDVETDDTNQILEGEIQPSDADHRVEDDKFTPLHLFNSITTLLNQEFPALLRTRREHGLSWDSAQELLLRRTEGAHVRDANYFGSDAQHIADALEKNEKQQQTPNLPQILAQDHALEDEAAFSIPLSMMLFSLRRLIQSGKYCASCHQRVTDGFEGMKPYVCSRPLCVDQYFSSGMAPGIEHDIINSPVVVDLLISFFFSAVSTSRIREVPKGLGLLMLYSEDLISYHEHLHATAHFADRRVQVKTNGTQLRVGERVFLMDASSETDPFWDILSYPLSRCLCRVTALDLEGFNFEICAFWKGSSIMPEHPKTHQSLSFPTTYLDDARSRRDGGTYVRVLRYHHLLDDLETSSCYSSLTVMACGIPPVSEMREFLIAKPGRRLSSWEKLDHQTYKLLHWIIVSNQSLIIQDSPGPGQSADEETPSTRLMGMPENWMQFRFLQGSPEKELTFQQEMTSSFEDQLARREKPFPTIFGWHGSHIGNWHSIIRTTLDHIKVEHGRSFGNGVYLSKNLSTSAGYSGLNVTRVTSPDLVHPLPYFTWPHSVLQVGSAVGCCEIINRPDQFVAAEPYYVVDNIDWIQCRYLFVHINVQTLAESGLPFLQQTTRGSLGKLRQDPARQLLGPLSKPIDMPRSAVPIERFRMFPYLAPKWILAGENKSEEWDVTGSSKGVDADGILG
;
A
#
# COMPACT_ATOMS: atom_id res chain seq x y z
N MET A 1 31.34 9.96 -13.09
CA MET A 1 32.30 11.07 -12.96
C MET A 1 31.68 12.40 -13.40
N GLY A 2 30.74 12.40 -14.36
CA GLY A 2 30.05 13.60 -14.84
C GLY A 2 29.34 14.43 -13.75
N TYR A 3 28.60 13.80 -12.82
CA TYR A 3 27.94 14.54 -11.73
C TYR A 3 28.90 15.38 -10.86
N LYS A 4 30.08 14.84 -10.52
CA LYS A 4 31.08 15.60 -9.73
C LYS A 4 31.60 16.81 -10.51
N GLN A 5 31.80 16.68 -11.82
CA GLN A 5 32.22 17.78 -12.69
C GLN A 5 31.10 18.81 -12.87
N PHE A 6 29.84 18.37 -12.99
CA PHE A 6 28.67 19.24 -13.07
C PHE A 6 28.53 20.12 -11.81
N VAL A 7 28.69 19.53 -10.61
CA VAL A 7 28.65 20.29 -9.34
C VAL A 7 29.82 21.29 -9.25
N ALA A 8 31.00 20.92 -9.73
CA ALA A 8 32.15 21.84 -9.79
C ALA A 8 31.90 23.02 -10.74
N ASP A 9 31.37 22.76 -11.94
CA ASP A 9 31.05 23.79 -12.93
C ASP A 9 29.89 24.69 -12.48
N LEU A 10 28.92 24.14 -11.72
CA LEU A 10 27.86 24.91 -11.08
C LEU A 10 28.41 25.87 -10.01
N ARG A 11 29.38 25.41 -9.20
CA ARG A 11 30.06 26.27 -8.22
C ARG A 11 30.83 27.38 -8.93
N ALA A 12 31.60 27.04 -9.97
CA ALA A 12 32.31 28.02 -10.79
C ALA A 12 31.36 29.05 -11.44
N ALA A 13 30.19 28.61 -11.91
CA ALA A 13 29.17 29.48 -12.47
C ALA A 13 28.58 30.47 -11.45
N LYS A 14 28.40 30.06 -10.19
CA LYS A 14 27.94 30.94 -9.10
C LYS A 14 28.95 32.04 -8.75
N GLU A 15 30.23 31.71 -8.82
CA GLU A 15 31.33 32.66 -8.54
C GLU A 15 31.62 33.58 -9.74
N ALA A 16 31.32 33.11 -10.96
CA ALA A 16 31.50 33.87 -12.18
C ALA A 16 30.42 34.95 -12.35
N LYS A 17 30.85 36.19 -12.66
CA LYS A 17 29.94 37.24 -13.16
C LYS A 17 29.65 37.00 -14.64
N ILE A 18 28.66 36.13 -14.91
CA ILE A 18 28.35 35.63 -16.26
C ILE A 18 27.77 36.72 -17.19
N ASP A 19 26.78 37.49 -16.73
CA ASP A 19 26.19 38.61 -17.48
C ASP A 19 25.36 39.51 -16.54
N ASP A 20 25.23 40.81 -16.83
CA ASP A 20 24.52 41.77 -15.96
C ASP A 20 23.02 41.46 -15.78
N GLY A 21 22.45 40.61 -16.66
CA GLY A 21 21.05 40.18 -16.60
C GLY A 21 20.80 38.88 -15.85
N VAL A 22 21.84 38.14 -15.43
CA VAL A 22 21.69 36.84 -14.76
C VAL A 22 21.88 36.99 -13.24
N THR A 23 20.91 36.54 -12.47
CA THR A 23 20.90 36.59 -11.00
C THR A 23 20.44 35.25 -10.41
N GLU A 24 20.79 34.97 -9.16
CA GLU A 24 20.28 33.82 -8.39
C GLU A 24 20.52 32.44 -9.05
N ILE A 25 21.78 32.16 -9.43
CA ILE A 25 22.17 30.82 -9.91
C ILE A 25 22.11 29.84 -8.74
N ARG A 26 21.22 28.86 -8.80
CA ARG A 26 20.98 27.85 -7.77
C ARG A 26 20.90 26.43 -8.35
N PRO A 27 21.20 25.38 -7.57
CA PRO A 27 20.90 24.01 -8.00
C PRO A 27 19.40 23.90 -8.26
N GLY A 28 19.01 23.16 -9.31
CA GLY A 28 17.60 22.86 -9.54
C GLY A 28 17.11 21.71 -8.67
N GLU A 29 15.82 21.37 -8.80
CA GLU A 29 15.13 20.39 -7.94
C GLU A 29 15.54 18.92 -8.17
N SER A 30 16.35 18.66 -9.20
CA SER A 30 16.79 17.31 -9.60
C SER A 30 18.31 17.23 -9.82
N GLU A 31 18.89 16.03 -9.69
CA GLU A 31 20.30 15.80 -9.99
C GLU A 31 20.64 16.20 -11.44
N GLY A 32 21.68 17.02 -11.64
CA GLY A 32 22.04 17.53 -12.97
C GLY A 32 21.22 18.73 -13.46
N SER A 33 20.50 19.41 -12.56
CA SER A 33 19.75 20.63 -12.90
C SER A 33 20.31 21.91 -12.25
N VAL A 34 20.14 23.03 -12.94
CA VAL A 34 20.50 24.38 -12.50
C VAL A 34 19.37 25.35 -12.85
N SER A 35 19.06 26.26 -11.94
CA SER A 35 18.07 27.31 -12.13
C SER A 35 18.72 28.68 -11.96
N PHE A 36 18.32 29.67 -12.76
CA PHE A 36 18.77 31.05 -12.62
C PHE A 36 17.71 32.04 -13.11
N ASN A 37 17.74 33.26 -12.59
CA ASN A 37 16.84 34.34 -12.98
C ASN A 37 17.49 35.21 -14.06
N TYR A 38 16.75 35.50 -15.11
CA TYR A 38 17.13 36.39 -16.20
C TYR A 38 16.27 37.67 -16.19
N THR A 39 16.92 38.83 -16.17
CA THR A 39 16.29 40.14 -16.10
C THR A 39 16.66 40.99 -17.31
N HIS A 40 15.68 41.74 -17.83
CA HIS A 40 15.89 42.65 -18.94
C HIS A 40 14.92 43.84 -18.85
N GLN A 41 15.33 45.03 -19.30
CA GLN A 41 14.52 46.26 -19.18
C GLN A 41 13.16 46.21 -19.90
N LYS A 42 13.00 45.32 -20.87
CA LYS A 42 11.74 45.10 -21.62
C LYS A 42 10.85 44.01 -21.00
N LEU A 43 11.32 43.29 -19.98
CA LEU A 43 10.52 42.30 -19.27
C LEU A 43 9.79 42.96 -18.10
N VAL A 44 8.53 42.56 -17.89
CA VAL A 44 7.70 43.08 -16.80
C VAL A 44 8.09 42.46 -15.44
N SER A 45 8.61 41.24 -15.46
CA SER A 45 9.20 40.54 -14.31
C SER A 45 10.38 39.67 -14.75
N PRO A 46 11.29 39.29 -13.83
CA PRO A 46 12.35 38.33 -14.10
C PRO A 46 11.81 37.01 -14.66
N LEU A 47 12.56 36.38 -15.56
CA LEU A 47 12.29 35.04 -16.09
C LEU A 47 13.18 34.04 -15.35
N GLU A 48 12.58 33.12 -14.61
CA GLU A 48 13.27 31.99 -14.01
C GLU A 48 13.48 30.90 -15.06
N ILE A 49 14.74 30.65 -15.43
CA ILE A 49 15.14 29.63 -16.39
C ILE A 49 15.69 28.42 -15.64
N GLN A 50 15.17 27.25 -15.96
CA GLN A 50 15.64 25.96 -15.46
C GLN A 50 16.30 25.18 -16.58
N VAL A 51 17.48 24.64 -16.30
CA VAL A 51 18.30 23.84 -17.21
C VAL A 51 18.51 22.48 -16.58
N LEU A 52 18.16 21.41 -17.28
CA LEU A 52 18.33 20.02 -16.82
C LEU A 52 19.19 19.25 -17.81
N ASP A 53 20.29 18.64 -17.37
CA ASP A 53 21.02 17.65 -18.17
C ASP A 53 20.32 16.29 -18.09
N GLN A 54 19.91 15.75 -19.24
CA GLN A 54 19.29 14.43 -19.35
C GLN A 54 20.28 13.27 -19.18
N ASN A 55 21.59 13.53 -19.30
CA ASN A 55 22.62 12.50 -19.30
C ASN A 55 23.84 12.90 -18.46
N ILE A 56 23.59 13.10 -17.16
CA ILE A 56 24.56 13.60 -16.18
C ILE A 56 25.79 12.71 -15.99
N ASP A 57 25.70 11.43 -16.36
CA ASP A 57 26.80 10.47 -16.27
C ASP A 57 27.91 10.74 -17.29
N GLU A 58 27.53 11.27 -18.46
CA GLU A 58 28.42 11.57 -19.60
C GLU A 58 28.78 13.06 -19.71
N TYR A 59 28.38 13.89 -18.73
CA TYR A 59 28.72 15.30 -18.66
C TYR A 59 30.25 15.54 -18.59
N PRO A 60 30.82 16.55 -19.30
CA PRO A 60 30.13 17.50 -20.18
C PRO A 60 29.97 17.04 -21.64
N GLU A 61 30.77 16.07 -22.12
CA GLU A 61 30.88 15.72 -23.56
C GLU A 61 29.61 15.07 -24.15
N GLY A 62 28.85 14.32 -23.34
CA GLY A 62 27.57 13.68 -23.71
C GLY A 62 26.33 14.40 -23.18
N SER A 63 26.48 15.61 -22.64
CA SER A 63 25.39 16.38 -22.01
C SER A 63 24.28 16.74 -23.01
N SER A 64 23.03 16.53 -22.61
CA SER A 64 21.84 16.86 -23.40
C SER A 64 20.90 17.66 -22.52
N PHE A 65 20.98 18.98 -22.63
CA PHE A 65 20.19 19.87 -21.78
C PHE A 65 18.73 19.91 -22.23
N ILE A 66 17.82 20.25 -21.31
CA ILE A 66 16.49 20.76 -21.62
C ILE A 66 16.32 22.09 -20.90
N LEU A 67 15.66 23.04 -21.56
CA LEU A 67 15.40 24.37 -21.03
C LEU A 67 13.92 24.56 -20.78
N PHE A 68 13.58 25.03 -19.59
CA PHE A 68 12.22 25.41 -19.21
C PHE A 68 12.24 26.76 -18.51
N THR A 69 11.07 27.40 -18.41
CA THR A 69 10.88 28.62 -17.64
C THR A 69 9.77 28.39 -16.63
N ALA A 70 10.03 28.67 -15.35
CA ALA A 70 9.05 28.54 -14.28
C ALA A 70 8.16 29.80 -14.15
N SER A 71 8.47 30.87 -14.89
CA SER A 71 7.73 32.13 -14.81
C SER A 71 6.48 32.15 -15.69
N ASP A 72 5.32 32.33 -15.07
CA ASP A 72 4.00 32.47 -15.71
C ASP A 72 3.87 33.65 -16.69
N CYS A 73 4.80 34.61 -16.62
CA CYS A 73 4.86 35.76 -17.53
C CYS A 73 5.51 35.44 -18.89
N ALA A 74 6.07 34.24 -19.07
CA ALA A 74 6.70 33.82 -20.30
C ALA A 74 5.65 33.42 -21.35
N GLY A 75 5.42 34.25 -22.37
CA GLY A 75 4.55 33.89 -23.49
C GLY A 75 5.10 32.74 -24.34
N ASP A 76 4.22 32.08 -25.13
CA ASP A 76 4.56 30.94 -26.03
C ASP A 76 5.78 31.20 -26.94
N SER A 77 6.06 32.46 -27.25
CA SER A 77 7.21 32.88 -28.05
C SER A 77 8.55 32.60 -27.36
N VAL A 78 8.65 32.79 -26.04
CA VAL A 78 9.85 32.55 -25.22
C VAL A 78 10.06 31.04 -25.03
N VAL A 79 9.00 30.29 -24.72
CA VAL A 79 9.07 28.83 -24.58
C VAL A 79 9.53 28.18 -25.89
N SER A 80 8.95 28.59 -27.03
CA SER A 80 9.36 28.09 -28.35
C SER A 80 10.81 28.43 -28.70
N PHE A 81 11.33 29.55 -28.17
CA PHE A 81 12.70 29.98 -28.39
C PHE A 81 13.69 29.14 -27.57
N LEU A 82 13.39 28.92 -26.28
CA LEU A 82 14.20 28.06 -25.41
C LEU A 82 14.33 26.66 -25.99
N SER A 83 13.24 26.05 -26.45
CA SER A 83 13.29 24.72 -27.10
C SER A 83 14.14 24.69 -28.39
N ARG A 84 14.25 25.81 -29.13
CA ARG A 84 15.14 25.90 -30.31
C ARG A 84 16.60 26.09 -29.95
N LEU A 85 16.89 26.61 -28.74
CA LEU A 85 18.25 26.86 -28.28
C LEU A 85 18.90 25.59 -27.74
N THR A 86 18.11 24.66 -27.22
CA THR A 86 18.54 23.40 -26.61
C THR A 86 19.62 22.63 -27.40
N PRO A 87 19.51 22.40 -28.72
CA PRO A 87 20.52 21.62 -29.45
C PRO A 87 21.89 22.30 -29.53
N LYS A 88 21.96 23.62 -29.35
CA LYS A 88 23.18 24.43 -29.43
C LYS A 88 23.99 24.45 -28.12
N LEU A 89 23.50 23.76 -27.09
CA LEU A 89 24.07 23.75 -25.75
C LEU A 89 24.78 22.43 -25.43
N THR A 90 24.61 21.40 -26.27
CA THR A 90 25.28 20.10 -26.15
C THR A 90 26.81 20.26 -26.03
N GLY A 91 27.42 19.57 -25.07
CA GLY A 91 28.88 19.56 -24.93
C GLY A 91 29.49 20.77 -24.22
N LYS A 92 28.67 21.68 -23.68
CA LYS A 92 29.11 22.89 -22.96
C LYS A 92 29.03 22.72 -21.45
N SER A 93 29.90 23.43 -20.74
CA SER A 93 29.86 23.53 -19.27
C SER A 93 28.64 24.33 -18.78
N VAL A 94 28.22 24.13 -17.52
CA VAL A 94 27.11 24.88 -16.89
C VAL A 94 27.27 26.40 -17.06
N GLN A 95 28.47 26.93 -16.86
CA GLN A 95 28.75 28.36 -17.03
C GLN A 95 28.54 28.83 -18.48
N GLU A 96 29.04 28.07 -19.46
CA GLU A 96 28.88 28.40 -20.88
C GLU A 96 27.42 28.28 -21.33
N VAL A 97 26.68 27.32 -20.77
CA VAL A 97 25.24 27.15 -21.01
C VAL A 97 24.46 28.37 -20.53
N ILE A 98 24.68 28.83 -19.29
CA ILE A 98 24.01 30.01 -18.73
C ILE A 98 24.35 31.26 -19.54
N THR A 99 25.63 31.46 -19.87
CA THR A 99 26.08 32.59 -20.72
C THR A 99 25.37 32.58 -22.08
N SER A 100 25.33 31.40 -22.71
CA SER A 100 24.72 31.24 -24.04
C SER A 100 23.22 31.53 -24.00
N ILE A 101 22.52 31.11 -22.94
CA ILE A 101 21.08 31.38 -22.78
C ILE A 101 20.83 32.87 -22.56
N ALA A 102 21.57 33.51 -21.66
CA ALA A 102 21.40 34.93 -21.36
C ALA A 102 21.62 35.83 -22.60
N HIS A 103 22.69 35.56 -23.36
CA HIS A 103 22.99 36.29 -24.59
C HIS A 103 21.86 36.14 -25.62
N HIS A 104 21.43 34.90 -25.88
CA HIS A 104 20.41 34.62 -26.87
C HIS A 104 19.02 35.14 -26.47
N LEU A 105 18.66 35.11 -25.18
CA LEU A 105 17.44 35.74 -24.68
C LEU A 105 17.47 37.26 -24.85
N THR A 106 18.61 37.90 -24.59
CA THR A 106 18.78 39.35 -24.77
C THR A 106 18.52 39.74 -26.23
N VAL A 107 19.16 39.05 -27.18
CA VAL A 107 18.97 39.29 -28.62
C VAL A 107 17.52 39.08 -29.04
N PHE A 108 16.88 38.01 -28.54
CA PHE A 108 15.49 37.68 -28.85
C PHE A 108 14.50 38.75 -28.33
N ILE A 109 14.72 39.24 -27.11
CA ILE A 109 13.86 40.26 -26.47
C ILE A 109 14.08 41.64 -27.12
N GLU A 110 15.30 41.95 -27.55
CA GLU A 110 15.59 43.22 -28.18
C GLU A 110 15.03 43.31 -29.61
N ASN A 111 15.06 42.22 -30.38
CA ASN A 111 14.64 42.14 -31.78
C ASN A 111 13.65 40.97 -32.06
N PRO A 112 12.37 41.08 -31.66
CA PRO A 112 11.41 39.99 -31.78
C PRO A 112 10.99 39.63 -33.23
N VAL A 113 11.38 40.41 -34.25
CA VAL A 113 10.88 40.29 -35.63
C VAL A 113 11.83 39.54 -36.58
N ASP A 114 13.12 39.37 -36.27
CA ASP A 114 14.11 38.79 -37.20
C ASP A 114 14.54 37.33 -36.90
N SER A 115 14.07 36.71 -35.82
CA SER A 115 14.53 35.36 -35.40
C SER A 115 14.05 34.18 -36.27
N LYS A 116 13.42 34.44 -37.44
CA LYS A 116 13.12 33.41 -38.44
C LYS A 116 14.22 33.22 -39.49
N ASN A 117 15.21 34.12 -39.58
CA ASN A 117 16.29 34.02 -40.56
C ASN A 117 17.63 34.44 -39.93
N GLU A 118 18.35 33.51 -39.30
CA GLU A 118 19.81 33.61 -39.26
C GLU A 118 20.44 32.33 -39.85
N PRO A 119 21.45 32.45 -40.73
CA PRO A 119 22.12 31.32 -41.34
C PRO A 119 23.07 30.65 -40.35
N ALA A 120 23.18 29.32 -40.46
CA ALA A 120 24.18 28.54 -39.76
C ALA A 120 25.57 28.88 -40.30
N ASP A 121 26.48 29.38 -39.45
CA ASP A 121 27.91 29.40 -39.75
C ASP A 121 28.77 29.08 -38.52
N ASP A 122 29.64 28.10 -38.77
CA ASP A 122 30.97 27.80 -38.26
C ASP A 122 31.28 27.66 -36.76
N ALA A 123 31.45 26.39 -36.39
CA ALA A 123 32.19 25.92 -35.23
C ALA A 123 33.64 26.42 -35.26
N VAL A 124 34.02 27.22 -34.25
CA VAL A 124 35.42 27.55 -33.99
C VAL A 124 35.95 26.55 -32.96
N MET A 125 36.77 25.62 -33.45
CA MET A 125 37.61 24.75 -32.62
C MET A 125 38.64 25.61 -31.86
N THR A 126 38.60 25.58 -30.53
CA THR A 126 39.71 26.09 -29.72
C THR A 126 40.22 24.97 -28.84
N ASP A 127 41.43 24.53 -29.17
CA ASP A 127 42.19 23.43 -28.59
C ASP A 127 43.01 23.94 -27.41
N HIS A 128 42.79 23.42 -26.20
CA HIS A 128 43.77 23.49 -25.11
C HIS A 128 43.69 22.28 -24.18
N SER A 129 44.61 21.35 -24.42
CA SER A 129 45.07 20.34 -23.47
C SER A 129 45.89 20.96 -22.32
N SER A 130 45.67 20.52 -21.08
CA SER A 130 46.77 20.30 -20.10
C SER A 130 46.33 19.46 -18.90
N GLN A 131 47.14 18.44 -18.62
CA GLN A 131 47.15 17.54 -17.46
C GLN A 131 47.39 18.27 -16.13
N SER A 132 46.84 17.76 -15.02
CA SER A 132 47.64 17.31 -13.85
C SER A 132 46.76 16.72 -12.73
N ASP A 133 47.24 15.62 -12.16
CA ASP A 133 46.77 14.96 -10.94
C ASP A 133 46.77 15.88 -9.69
N THR A 134 46.04 15.45 -8.65
CA THR A 134 46.47 15.27 -7.23
C THR A 134 45.46 15.81 -6.20
N TRP A 135 45.26 14.97 -5.18
CA TRP A 135 44.47 14.96 -3.93
C TRP A 135 44.43 16.23 -3.06
N ASP A 136 43.41 16.24 -2.17
CA ASP A 136 43.33 16.78 -0.78
C ASP A 136 41.98 17.53 -0.58
N GLU A 137 41.06 17.04 0.28
CA GLU A 137 40.95 17.21 1.75
C GLU A 137 40.68 18.67 2.19
N ASP A 138 39.59 18.78 2.97
CA ASP A 138 39.17 19.83 3.90
C ASP A 138 38.30 21.03 3.45
N ASP A 139 37.45 21.41 4.42
CA ASP A 139 36.72 22.68 4.63
C ASP A 139 35.39 22.87 3.86
N GLU A 140 34.29 23.37 4.43
CA GLU A 140 33.96 23.95 5.74
C GLU A 140 32.42 24.05 5.79
N ASP A 141 31.84 24.02 7.00
CA ASP A 141 30.43 24.25 7.26
C ASP A 141 30.00 25.67 6.87
N GLU A 142 28.94 25.83 6.07
CA GLU A 142 28.16 27.07 6.00
C GLU A 142 26.66 26.77 6.04
N ASP A 143 26.06 27.11 7.18
CA ASP A 143 24.63 27.11 7.49
C ASP A 143 23.81 27.95 6.49
N TYR A 144 22.77 27.36 5.90
CA TYR A 144 21.67 28.11 5.28
C TYR A 144 20.32 27.70 5.88
N GLU A 145 19.70 28.70 6.51
CA GLU A 145 18.41 28.68 7.18
C GLU A 145 17.28 28.19 6.27
N HIS A 146 16.47 27.25 6.78
CA HIS A 146 15.24 26.78 6.16
C HIS A 146 14.19 27.90 6.12
N GLN A 147 13.69 28.21 4.92
CA GLN A 147 12.35 28.76 4.74
C GLN A 147 11.42 27.63 4.32
N ASP A 148 10.34 27.52 5.10
CA ASP A 148 9.21 26.61 4.92
C ASP A 148 8.61 26.71 3.52
N ASP A 149 8.31 25.56 2.91
CA ASP A 149 7.16 25.42 2.01
C ASP A 149 6.60 23.99 2.07
N ASP A 150 5.38 23.90 2.61
CA ASP A 150 4.51 22.73 2.61
C ASP A 150 3.96 22.49 1.18
N ALA A 151 4.53 21.54 0.44
CA ALA A 151 3.87 20.99 -0.75
C ALA A 151 4.48 19.64 -1.13
N PHE A 152 3.71 18.54 -1.15
CA PHE A 152 3.95 17.48 -2.14
C PHE A 152 2.70 16.61 -2.34
N GLY A 153 2.03 16.88 -3.47
CA GLY A 153 1.32 15.89 -4.24
C GLY A 153 1.89 15.92 -5.65
N LEU A 154 2.76 14.96 -6.00
CA LEU A 154 3.10 14.70 -7.40
C LEU A 154 2.47 13.38 -7.85
N SER A 155 1.43 13.50 -8.69
CA SER A 155 1.12 12.47 -9.68
C SER A 155 2.09 12.64 -10.84
N ALA A 156 2.58 11.54 -11.41
CA ALA A 156 3.40 11.58 -12.60
C ALA A 156 2.64 12.27 -13.76
N GLY A 157 3.24 13.36 -14.25
CA GLY A 157 2.72 14.22 -15.31
C GLY A 157 2.45 15.64 -14.79
N LEU A 158 3.26 16.61 -15.24
CA LEU A 158 2.89 18.03 -15.18
C LEU A 158 1.42 18.19 -15.63
N PRO A 159 0.57 18.93 -14.90
CA PRO A 159 -0.73 19.31 -15.42
C PRO A 159 -0.51 20.09 -16.72
N PRO A 160 -1.30 19.89 -17.79
CA PRO A 160 -1.44 20.97 -18.75
C PRO A 160 -1.94 22.17 -17.94
N THR A 161 -1.26 23.29 -18.05
CA THR A 161 -1.56 24.59 -17.45
C THR A 161 -3.07 24.74 -17.28
N ARG A 162 -3.57 24.45 -16.07
CA ARG A 162 -4.90 24.93 -15.68
C ARG A 162 -4.68 26.40 -15.43
N GLN A 163 -4.89 27.22 -16.46
CA GLN A 163 -5.87 28.26 -16.21
C GLN A 163 -7.03 27.55 -15.50
N GLU A 164 -7.44 28.04 -14.34
CA GLU A 164 -8.86 28.00 -14.01
C GLU A 164 -9.59 28.75 -15.14
N LEU A 165 -9.66 28.13 -16.32
CA LEU A 165 -10.88 28.16 -17.08
C LEU A 165 -11.87 27.62 -16.06
N GLU A 166 -12.67 28.52 -15.49
CA GLU A 166 -13.96 28.15 -14.94
C GLU A 166 -14.48 27.04 -15.85
N ILE A 167 -14.45 25.79 -15.37
CA ILE A 167 -15.00 24.69 -16.13
C ILE A 167 -16.48 24.99 -16.10
N ILE A 168 -16.95 25.65 -17.15
CA ILE A 168 -18.36 25.75 -17.47
C ILE A 168 -18.76 24.31 -17.69
N ILE A 169 -19.19 23.62 -16.64
CA ILE A 169 -19.91 22.37 -16.77
C ILE A 169 -21.20 22.82 -17.48
N PRO A 170 -21.40 22.49 -18.76
CA PRO A 170 -22.67 22.80 -19.38
C PRO A 170 -23.73 22.10 -18.53
N PRO A 171 -24.72 22.80 -17.98
CA PRO A 171 -25.79 22.14 -17.24
C PRO A 171 -26.39 21.11 -18.19
N TRP A 172 -26.23 19.82 -17.88
CA TRP A 172 -26.85 18.79 -18.70
C TRP A 172 -28.35 19.01 -18.58
N GLN A 173 -29.02 19.22 -19.73
CA GLN A 173 -30.47 19.40 -19.74
C GLN A 173 -31.12 18.24 -19.00
N ASP A 174 -32.14 18.54 -18.21
CA ASP A 174 -32.87 17.52 -17.45
C ASP A 174 -33.52 16.53 -18.43
N LYS A 175 -32.85 15.39 -18.64
CA LYS A 175 -33.29 14.28 -19.48
C LYS A 175 -33.83 13.16 -18.60
N THR A 176 -34.76 13.49 -17.71
CA THR A 176 -35.41 12.54 -16.78
C THR A 176 -35.92 11.29 -17.49
N GLU A 177 -36.45 11.43 -18.71
CA GLU A 177 -36.92 10.29 -19.51
C GLU A 177 -35.78 9.37 -19.97
N ARG A 178 -34.64 9.93 -20.35
CA ARG A 178 -33.47 9.12 -20.71
C ARG A 178 -32.93 8.38 -19.49
N GLN A 179 -32.86 9.06 -18.34
CA GLN A 179 -32.47 8.44 -17.09
C GLN A 179 -33.43 7.29 -16.73
N ARG A 180 -34.74 7.47 -16.87
CA ARG A 180 -35.74 6.41 -16.64
C ARG A 180 -35.50 5.20 -17.55
N GLN A 181 -35.26 5.44 -18.84
CA GLN A 181 -34.96 4.38 -19.81
C GLN A 181 -33.68 3.61 -19.43
N ASP A 182 -32.59 4.32 -19.12
CA ASP A 182 -31.30 3.71 -18.78
C ASP A 182 -31.37 2.87 -17.49
N LEU A 183 -32.17 3.32 -16.51
CA LEU A 183 -32.43 2.57 -15.28
C LEU A 183 -33.34 1.36 -15.52
N ALA A 184 -34.32 1.46 -16.42
CA ALA A 184 -35.16 0.33 -16.82
C ALA A 184 -34.32 -0.78 -17.49
N SER A 185 -33.38 -0.42 -18.37
CA SER A 185 -32.43 -1.36 -18.97
C SER A 185 -31.61 -2.11 -17.91
N ALA A 186 -31.21 -1.45 -16.83
CA ALA A 186 -30.49 -2.11 -15.74
C ALA A 186 -31.36 -3.13 -14.99
N ILE A 187 -32.65 -2.81 -14.77
CA ILE A 187 -33.62 -3.73 -14.16
C ILE A 187 -33.84 -4.96 -15.05
N ASP A 188 -33.96 -4.75 -16.37
CA ASP A 188 -34.14 -5.83 -17.35
C ASP A 188 -32.90 -6.75 -17.41
N ALA A 189 -31.70 -6.20 -17.18
CA ALA A 189 -30.46 -6.96 -17.03
C ALA A 189 -30.36 -7.70 -15.68
N GLY A 190 -31.35 -7.59 -14.80
CA GLY A 190 -31.41 -8.29 -13.51
C GLY A 190 -30.69 -7.58 -12.37
N ILE A 191 -30.37 -6.29 -12.53
CA ILE A 191 -29.80 -5.42 -11.49
C ILE A 191 -30.94 -4.72 -10.73
N SER A 192 -30.90 -4.75 -9.40
CA SER A 192 -31.83 -3.98 -8.59
C SER A 192 -31.45 -2.50 -8.63
N VAL A 193 -32.43 -1.62 -8.84
CA VAL A 193 -32.22 -0.17 -8.87
C VAL A 193 -33.08 0.49 -7.80
N ALA A 194 -32.48 1.36 -7.00
CA ALA A 194 -33.15 2.19 -6.02
C ALA A 194 -32.68 3.64 -6.13
N VAL A 195 -33.58 4.55 -5.79
CA VAL A 195 -33.32 5.99 -5.76
C VAL A 195 -33.30 6.46 -4.31
N VAL A 196 -32.25 7.17 -3.91
CA VAL A 196 -32.00 7.61 -2.53
C VAL A 196 -31.92 9.14 -2.49
N GLY A 197 -32.79 9.80 -1.71
CA GLY A 197 -32.83 11.27 -1.57
C GLY A 197 -34.19 11.89 -1.86
N ASP A 198 -34.27 13.23 -1.81
CA ASP A 198 -35.50 13.97 -2.08
C ASP A 198 -35.90 13.86 -3.56
N ARG A 199 -37.21 13.77 -3.79
CA ARG A 199 -37.86 13.51 -5.10
C ARG A 199 -38.30 14.81 -5.79
N SER A 200 -37.76 15.96 -5.39
CA SER A 200 -38.15 17.28 -5.89
C SER A 200 -37.53 17.60 -7.26
N GLY A 201 -37.96 16.87 -8.30
CA GLY A 201 -37.81 17.26 -9.70
C GLY A 201 -36.89 16.40 -10.57
N GLN A 202 -35.86 15.76 -10.00
CA GLN A 202 -35.04 14.74 -10.67
C GLN A 202 -35.39 13.34 -10.12
N LEU A 203 -34.97 12.25 -10.80
CA LEU A 203 -35.12 10.84 -10.39
C LEU A 203 -34.27 10.48 -9.13
N GLY A 204 -34.27 11.38 -8.14
CA GLY A 204 -33.53 11.44 -6.89
C GLY A 204 -32.04 11.76 -7.01
N GLU A 205 -31.51 12.22 -5.87
CA GLU A 205 -30.15 12.73 -5.72
C GLU A 205 -29.06 11.67 -5.97
N ILE A 206 -29.33 10.42 -5.58
CA ILE A 206 -28.38 9.31 -5.63
C ILE A 206 -29.06 8.06 -6.21
N ILE A 207 -28.42 7.43 -7.19
CA ILE A 207 -28.83 6.16 -7.79
C ILE A 207 -28.05 5.04 -7.10
N ALA A 208 -28.75 4.04 -6.56
CA ALA A 208 -28.16 2.84 -5.99
C ALA A 208 -28.48 1.63 -6.89
N MET A 209 -27.45 1.00 -7.44
CA MET A 209 -27.56 -0.22 -8.24
C MET A 209 -26.99 -1.39 -7.46
N SER A 210 -27.73 -2.49 -7.31
CA SER A 210 -27.31 -3.61 -6.48
C SER A 210 -27.56 -5.00 -7.09
N ILE A 211 -26.69 -5.94 -6.76
CA ILE A 211 -26.81 -7.36 -7.14
C ILE A 211 -26.45 -8.26 -5.96
N SER A 212 -27.24 -9.32 -5.76
CA SER A 212 -26.96 -10.31 -4.72
C SER A 212 -25.69 -11.09 -5.05
N ILE A 213 -24.82 -11.26 -4.06
CA ILE A 213 -23.56 -12.00 -4.19
C ILE A 213 -23.78 -13.46 -4.61
N SER A 214 -24.89 -14.07 -4.17
CA SER A 214 -25.30 -15.41 -4.59
C SER A 214 -25.39 -15.60 -6.11
N ARG A 215 -25.61 -14.52 -6.87
CA ARG A 215 -25.69 -14.55 -8.34
C ARG A 215 -24.34 -14.44 -9.04
N LEU A 216 -23.27 -14.15 -8.31
CA LEU A 216 -21.93 -13.94 -8.86
C LEU A 216 -21.11 -15.24 -8.94
N GLY A 217 -21.59 -16.34 -8.34
CA GLY A 217 -20.90 -17.63 -8.38
C GLY A 217 -19.55 -17.64 -7.67
N LEU A 218 -19.34 -16.74 -6.70
CA LEU A 218 -18.12 -16.67 -5.91
C LEU A 218 -18.05 -17.89 -4.96
N THR A 219 -16.83 -18.40 -4.74
CA THR A 219 -16.59 -19.49 -3.79
C THR A 219 -16.64 -18.98 -2.35
N ASP A 220 -16.97 -19.84 -1.39
CA ASP A 220 -17.00 -19.48 0.05
C ASP A 220 -15.67 -18.91 0.57
N ASP A 221 -14.53 -19.37 0.05
CA ASP A 221 -13.22 -18.83 0.43
C ASP A 221 -13.12 -17.34 0.04
N ILE A 222 -13.56 -16.99 -1.18
CA ILE A 222 -13.59 -15.61 -1.66
C ILE A 222 -14.54 -14.76 -0.81
N HIS A 223 -15.68 -15.30 -0.37
CA HIS A 223 -16.58 -14.58 0.53
C HIS A 223 -15.84 -14.15 1.81
N SER A 224 -15.15 -15.07 2.46
CA SER A 224 -14.39 -14.76 3.68
C SER A 224 -13.24 -13.78 3.42
N ILE A 225 -12.42 -14.01 2.38
CA ILE A 225 -11.25 -13.19 2.05
C ILE A 225 -11.65 -11.75 1.71
N TRP A 226 -12.76 -11.57 1.00
CA TRP A 226 -13.27 -10.27 0.58
C TRP A 226 -14.21 -9.64 1.62
N GLY A 227 -14.39 -10.27 2.79
CA GLY A 227 -15.24 -9.76 3.85
C GLY A 227 -16.70 -9.63 3.41
N LEU A 228 -17.19 -10.56 2.59
CA LEU A 228 -18.52 -10.61 2.02
C LEU A 228 -19.37 -11.68 2.71
N ARG A 229 -20.65 -11.37 2.98
CA ARG A 229 -21.65 -12.36 3.41
C ARG A 229 -22.46 -12.84 2.20
N SER A 230 -22.90 -14.10 2.17
CA SER A 230 -23.74 -14.60 1.07
C SER A 230 -25.06 -13.84 0.90
N SER A 231 -25.54 -13.18 1.97
CA SER A 231 -26.73 -12.32 1.98
C SER A 231 -26.44 -10.87 1.55
N ASP A 232 -25.17 -10.45 1.48
CA ASP A 232 -24.83 -9.09 1.08
C ASP A 232 -25.12 -8.87 -0.42
N HIS A 233 -25.36 -7.61 -0.76
CA HIS A 233 -25.48 -7.12 -2.13
C HIS A 233 -24.25 -6.29 -2.47
N ILE A 234 -23.63 -6.55 -3.62
CA ILE A 234 -22.66 -5.62 -4.21
C ILE A 234 -23.44 -4.43 -4.74
N MET A 235 -22.98 -3.22 -4.42
CA MET A 235 -23.70 -1.97 -4.69
C MET A 235 -22.79 -0.93 -5.32
N LEU A 236 -23.28 -0.30 -6.39
CA LEU A 236 -22.70 0.89 -7.01
C LEU A 236 -23.61 2.10 -6.75
N LEU A 237 -23.09 3.10 -6.03
CA LEU A 237 -23.74 4.39 -5.87
C LEU A 237 -23.26 5.34 -6.97
N LEU A 238 -24.21 6.04 -7.60
CA LEU A 238 -23.95 7.04 -8.63
C LEU A 238 -24.65 8.35 -8.28
N GLN A 239 -23.93 9.46 -8.39
CA GLN A 239 -24.47 10.81 -8.26
C GLN A 239 -23.99 11.65 -9.45
N PHE A 240 -24.91 12.37 -10.08
CA PHE A 240 -24.62 13.28 -11.18
C PHE A 240 -25.05 14.71 -10.81
N PRO A 241 -24.18 15.49 -10.13
CA PRO A 241 -24.56 16.82 -9.62
C PRO A 241 -24.99 17.82 -10.70
N ALA A 242 -24.52 17.64 -11.95
CA ALA A 242 -24.77 18.54 -13.07
C ALA A 242 -25.97 18.13 -13.96
N GLY A 243 -26.79 17.16 -13.54
CA GLY A 243 -27.88 16.57 -14.33
C GLY A 243 -27.53 15.19 -14.88
N TYR A 244 -28.35 14.59 -15.73
CA TYR A 244 -28.05 13.27 -16.32
C TYR A 244 -27.51 13.42 -17.77
N PRO A 245 -26.31 12.88 -18.10
CA PRO A 245 -25.69 13.10 -19.41
C PRO A 245 -26.28 12.25 -20.53
N SER A 246 -26.15 12.72 -21.79
CA SER A 246 -26.26 11.81 -22.95
C SER A 246 -24.97 11.01 -23.13
N LEU A 247 -25.02 9.94 -23.94
CA LEU A 247 -23.81 9.20 -24.30
C LEU A 247 -22.78 10.10 -24.97
N ALA A 248 -23.19 10.94 -25.92
CA ALA A 248 -22.29 11.89 -26.58
C ALA A 248 -21.60 12.81 -25.57
N ASP A 249 -22.36 13.44 -24.66
CA ASP A 249 -21.81 14.32 -23.63
C ASP A 249 -20.85 13.57 -22.69
N PHE A 250 -21.26 12.38 -22.23
CA PHE A 250 -20.45 11.55 -21.34
C PHE A 250 -19.13 11.15 -21.99
N LEU A 251 -19.15 10.82 -23.28
CA LEU A 251 -17.96 10.50 -24.04
C LEU A 251 -17.07 11.72 -24.30
N THR A 252 -17.48 12.96 -24.06
CA THR A 252 -16.55 14.12 -24.18
C THR A 252 -15.73 14.39 -22.92
N LEU A 253 -16.08 13.77 -21.80
CA LEU A 253 -15.41 13.97 -20.52
C LEU A 253 -13.92 13.59 -20.60
N GLN A 254 -13.07 14.45 -20.08
CA GLN A 254 -11.63 14.15 -19.98
C GLN A 254 -11.35 13.28 -18.76
N SER A 255 -10.23 12.56 -18.78
CA SER A 255 -9.79 11.82 -17.59
C SER A 255 -9.60 12.78 -16.41
N HIS A 256 -9.95 12.33 -15.20
CA HIS A 256 -9.89 13.11 -13.95
C HIS A 256 -10.88 14.29 -13.86
N GLN A 257 -11.83 14.41 -14.79
CA GLN A 257 -12.87 15.44 -14.71
C GLN A 257 -13.98 15.03 -13.73
N ALA A 258 -14.09 15.73 -12.60
CA ALA A 258 -15.05 15.42 -11.53
C ALA A 258 -16.49 15.89 -11.84
N VAL A 259 -17.16 15.27 -12.82
CA VAL A 259 -18.54 15.63 -13.25
C VAL A 259 -19.60 14.70 -12.67
N TYR A 260 -19.22 13.49 -12.25
CA TYR A 260 -20.06 12.54 -11.53
C TYR A 260 -19.28 11.90 -10.39
N ARG A 261 -19.99 11.23 -9.49
CA ARG A 261 -19.40 10.45 -8.40
C ARG A 261 -19.92 9.03 -8.43
N ALA A 262 -19.01 8.08 -8.50
CA ALA A 262 -19.27 6.65 -8.39
C ALA A 262 -18.62 6.08 -7.12
N ARG A 263 -19.32 5.20 -6.40
CA ARG A 263 -18.78 4.51 -5.23
C ARG A 263 -19.20 3.05 -5.21
N LEU A 264 -18.22 2.15 -5.25
CA LEU A 264 -18.44 0.71 -5.14
C LEU A 264 -18.38 0.26 -3.67
N GLY A 265 -19.33 -0.55 -3.26
CA GLY A 265 -19.44 -1.04 -1.89
C GLY A 265 -20.35 -2.27 -1.78
N LYS A 266 -20.73 -2.57 -0.55
CA LYS A 266 -21.70 -3.60 -0.21
C LYS A 266 -22.77 -3.07 0.75
N CYS A 267 -23.93 -3.70 0.74
CA CYS A 267 -25.03 -3.42 1.66
C CYS A 267 -25.79 -4.72 1.98
N GLY A 268 -26.35 -4.88 3.17
CA GLY A 268 -27.19 -6.03 3.49
C GLY A 268 -28.52 -5.98 2.71
N SER A 269 -29.01 -4.77 2.49
CA SER A 269 -30.24 -4.46 1.75
C SER A 269 -29.99 -4.12 0.28
N ILE A 270 -31.06 -4.16 -0.53
CA ILE A 270 -31.03 -3.73 -1.93
C ILE A 270 -30.81 -2.22 -2.09
N LYS A 271 -31.05 -1.44 -1.02
CA LYS A 271 -30.87 0.01 -0.96
C LYS A 271 -30.27 0.42 0.39
N PRO A 272 -29.35 1.40 0.43
CA PRO A 272 -28.81 1.91 1.69
C PRO A 272 -29.71 3.02 2.25
N SER A 273 -29.48 3.40 3.51
CA SER A 273 -30.05 4.62 4.08
C SER A 273 -29.48 5.89 3.43
N LEU A 274 -30.26 6.98 3.41
CA LEU A 274 -29.86 8.25 2.82
C LEU A 274 -28.60 8.84 3.48
N SER A 275 -28.53 8.78 4.81
CA SER A 275 -27.35 9.24 5.57
C SER A 275 -26.11 8.45 5.17
N SER A 276 -26.23 7.11 5.11
CA SER A 276 -25.12 6.24 4.72
C SER A 276 -24.65 6.48 3.29
N ALA A 277 -25.57 6.69 2.34
CA ALA A 277 -25.23 6.98 0.95
C ALA A 277 -24.51 8.32 0.78
N ARG A 278 -24.98 9.37 1.47
CA ARG A 278 -24.34 10.70 1.44
C ARG A 278 -22.95 10.66 2.05
N THR A 279 -22.77 10.02 3.20
CA THR A 279 -21.45 9.85 3.83
C THR A 279 -20.47 9.10 2.92
N ALA A 280 -20.95 8.05 2.22
CA ALA A 280 -20.11 7.27 1.32
C ALA A 280 -19.63 8.07 0.09
N LEU A 281 -20.47 8.98 -0.42
CA LEU A 281 -20.15 9.85 -1.56
C LEU A 281 -19.36 11.09 -1.15
N SER A 282 -19.57 11.65 0.05
CA SER A 282 -18.82 12.82 0.54
C SER A 282 -17.38 12.46 0.94
N ALA A 283 -17.15 11.25 1.46
CA ALA A 283 -15.82 10.73 1.77
C ALA A 283 -14.90 10.54 0.54
N SER A 284 -15.40 10.79 -0.67
CA SER A 284 -14.69 10.60 -1.95
C SER A 284 -13.99 11.85 -2.49
N GLN A 285 -14.21 13.03 -1.90
CA GLN A 285 -13.47 14.23 -2.28
C GLN A 285 -12.22 14.36 -1.42
N TYR A 286 -11.10 14.57 -2.11
CA TYR A 286 -9.88 15.23 -1.63
C TYR A 286 -9.95 15.68 -0.17
N SER A 287 -9.08 15.13 0.65
CA SER A 287 -8.66 15.73 1.92
C SER A 287 -8.16 17.15 1.64
N HIS A 288 -9.06 18.10 1.71
CA HIS A 288 -8.76 19.49 1.96
C HIS A 288 -9.61 19.91 3.14
N ASP A 289 -8.92 20.41 4.15
CA ASP A 289 -9.44 20.90 5.41
C ASP A 289 -10.52 21.94 5.15
N VAL A 290 -11.77 21.51 5.24
CA VAL A 290 -12.86 22.38 5.67
C VAL A 290 -13.49 21.68 6.86
N GLU A 291 -12.92 21.94 8.03
CA GLU A 291 -13.68 21.92 9.27
C GLU A 291 -14.91 22.80 9.05
N THR A 292 -16.04 22.16 8.73
CA THR A 292 -17.30 22.76 9.11
C THR A 292 -17.39 22.51 10.61
N ASP A 293 -17.22 23.58 11.36
CA ASP A 293 -17.41 23.68 12.80
C ASP A 293 -18.89 23.37 13.11
N ASP A 294 -19.26 22.10 13.02
CA ASP A 294 -20.51 21.56 13.54
C ASP A 294 -20.24 21.02 14.95
N THR A 295 -19.78 21.91 15.81
CA THR A 295 -19.98 21.81 17.26
C THR A 295 -21.46 22.02 17.58
N ASN A 296 -22.33 21.18 17.03
CA ASN A 296 -23.69 21.05 17.55
C ASN A 296 -23.59 20.27 18.87
N GLN A 297 -23.64 21.07 19.93
CA GLN A 297 -23.86 20.69 21.31
C GLN A 297 -24.80 19.48 21.39
N ILE A 298 -24.29 18.40 21.95
CA ILE A 298 -25.10 17.32 22.51
C ILE A 298 -25.95 17.96 23.60
N LEU A 299 -27.16 18.40 23.24
CA LEU A 299 -28.21 18.63 24.20
C LEU A 299 -28.67 17.24 24.65
N GLU A 300 -28.31 16.90 25.89
CA GLU A 300 -28.86 15.75 26.62
C GLU A 300 -30.39 15.85 26.63
N GLY A 301 -31.06 15.18 25.69
CA GLY A 301 -32.50 15.23 25.61
C GLY A 301 -33.11 14.85 24.26
N GLU A 302 -32.58 13.85 23.56
CA GLU A 302 -33.35 13.20 22.49
C GLU A 302 -33.71 11.77 22.90
N ILE A 303 -35.02 11.53 22.82
CA ILE A 303 -35.72 10.31 23.22
C ILE A 303 -35.06 9.11 22.53
N GLN A 304 -34.62 8.13 23.34
CA GLN A 304 -34.25 6.80 22.86
C GLN A 304 -35.34 6.31 21.88
N PRO A 305 -35.01 5.96 20.62
CA PRO A 305 -35.99 5.30 19.78
C PRO A 305 -36.31 3.97 20.46
N SER A 306 -37.58 3.81 20.83
CA SER A 306 -38.15 2.61 21.43
C SER A 306 -37.69 1.35 20.69
N ASP A 307 -37.38 0.30 21.46
CA ASP A 307 -37.04 -1.06 21.07
C ASP A 307 -37.93 -1.66 19.95
N ALA A 308 -37.71 -1.25 18.70
CA ALA A 308 -38.39 -1.78 17.51
C ALA A 308 -37.60 -1.45 16.23
N ASP A 309 -36.51 -2.20 15.96
CA ASP A 309 -36.29 -2.92 14.69
C ASP A 309 -34.82 -3.38 14.61
N HIS A 310 -34.60 -4.70 14.54
CA HIS A 310 -33.31 -5.29 14.14
C HIS A 310 -32.92 -5.02 12.67
N ARG A 311 -33.57 -4.05 11.98
CA ARG A 311 -33.39 -3.75 10.55
C ARG A 311 -32.36 -2.66 10.25
N VAL A 312 -31.93 -1.87 11.25
CA VAL A 312 -31.10 -0.67 11.02
C VAL A 312 -29.66 -0.99 10.61
N GLU A 313 -29.12 -2.17 10.98
CA GLU A 313 -27.75 -2.55 10.60
C GLU A 313 -27.60 -2.98 9.13
N ASP A 314 -28.65 -3.55 8.52
CA ASP A 314 -28.57 -4.11 7.16
C ASP A 314 -28.68 -3.05 6.05
N ASP A 315 -29.17 -1.85 6.36
CA ASP A 315 -29.28 -0.73 5.42
C ASP A 315 -28.02 0.16 5.35
N LYS A 316 -26.90 -0.27 5.97
CA LYS A 316 -25.64 0.48 6.00
C LYS A 316 -24.78 0.17 4.76
N PHE A 317 -24.40 1.20 4.01
CA PHE A 317 -23.42 1.08 2.93
C PHE A 317 -22.01 0.96 3.51
N THR A 318 -21.29 -0.10 3.12
CA THR A 318 -19.90 -0.33 3.51
C THR A 318 -19.04 -0.31 2.25
N PRO A 319 -18.05 0.60 2.13
CA PRO A 319 -17.14 0.59 0.99
C PRO A 319 -16.37 -0.72 0.90
N LEU A 320 -16.13 -1.18 -0.33
CA LEU A 320 -15.27 -2.32 -0.56
C LEU A 320 -13.81 -1.86 -0.62
N HIS A 321 -13.19 -1.69 0.55
CA HIS A 321 -11.84 -1.13 0.69
C HIS A 321 -10.78 -1.85 -0.15
N LEU A 322 -10.91 -3.18 -0.28
CA LEU A 322 -10.05 -4.02 -1.12
C LEU A 322 -10.08 -3.63 -2.61
N PHE A 323 -11.21 -3.07 -3.07
CA PHE A 323 -11.50 -2.76 -4.47
C PHE A 323 -11.61 -1.25 -4.73
N ASN A 324 -11.02 -0.42 -3.86
CA ASN A 324 -11.05 1.04 -4.01
C ASN A 324 -10.45 1.49 -5.36
N SER A 325 -9.46 0.77 -5.89
CA SER A 325 -8.87 1.10 -7.19
C SER A 325 -9.88 1.00 -8.35
N ILE A 326 -10.88 0.11 -8.26
CA ILE A 326 -11.99 0.07 -9.23
C ILE A 326 -12.85 1.33 -9.12
N THR A 327 -13.10 1.81 -7.89
CA THR A 327 -13.81 3.09 -7.68
C THR A 327 -13.01 4.25 -8.27
N THR A 328 -11.69 4.27 -8.08
CA THR A 328 -10.80 5.27 -8.67
C THR A 328 -10.88 5.25 -10.20
N LEU A 329 -10.74 4.06 -10.81
CA LEU A 329 -10.85 3.86 -12.26
C LEU A 329 -12.20 4.34 -12.81
N LEU A 330 -13.30 4.04 -12.11
CA LEU A 330 -14.64 4.49 -12.48
C LEU A 330 -14.78 6.01 -12.51
N ASN A 331 -14.14 6.73 -11.57
CA ASN A 331 -14.26 8.18 -11.50
C ASN A 331 -13.24 8.90 -12.39
N GLN A 332 -12.06 8.31 -12.62
CA GLN A 332 -10.95 8.98 -13.29
C GLN A 332 -10.84 8.65 -14.78
N GLU A 333 -11.07 7.39 -15.20
CA GLU A 333 -10.74 6.97 -16.58
C GLU A 333 -11.90 6.36 -17.34
N PHE A 334 -12.98 5.92 -16.68
CA PHE A 334 -14.07 5.19 -17.34
C PHE A 334 -14.65 5.88 -18.60
N PRO A 335 -14.87 7.21 -18.66
CA PRO A 335 -15.37 7.86 -19.86
C PRO A 335 -14.38 7.76 -21.04
N ALA A 336 -13.08 7.98 -20.77
CA ALA A 336 -12.02 7.87 -21.76
C ALA A 336 -11.82 6.42 -22.24
N LEU A 337 -11.94 5.46 -21.32
CA LEU A 337 -11.88 4.03 -21.61
C LEU A 337 -13.05 3.60 -22.51
N LEU A 338 -14.27 4.02 -22.16
CA LEU A 338 -15.47 3.75 -22.96
C LEU A 338 -15.37 4.36 -24.36
N ARG A 339 -14.87 5.61 -24.46
CA ARG A 339 -14.60 6.27 -25.75
C ARG A 339 -13.65 5.44 -26.61
N THR A 340 -12.48 5.11 -26.06
CA THR A 340 -11.43 4.35 -26.75
C THR A 340 -11.95 2.99 -27.22
N ARG A 341 -12.73 2.31 -26.37
CA ARG A 341 -13.36 1.03 -26.70
C ARG A 341 -14.31 1.16 -27.88
N ARG A 342 -15.20 2.16 -27.87
CA ARG A 342 -16.24 2.35 -28.90
C ARG A 342 -15.67 2.83 -30.24
N GLU A 343 -14.65 3.69 -30.21
CA GLU A 343 -13.98 4.19 -31.42
C GLU A 343 -13.34 3.06 -32.23
N HIS A 344 -12.74 2.07 -31.55
CA HIS A 344 -11.94 1.02 -32.18
C HIS A 344 -12.59 -0.37 -32.16
N GLY A 345 -13.77 -0.53 -31.53
CA GLY A 345 -14.44 -1.83 -31.40
C GLY A 345 -13.65 -2.85 -30.58
N LEU A 346 -12.95 -2.39 -29.55
CA LEU A 346 -12.02 -3.20 -28.76
C LEU A 346 -12.70 -3.89 -27.58
N SER A 347 -12.00 -4.87 -27.02
CA SER A 347 -12.24 -5.35 -25.67
C SER A 347 -11.91 -4.30 -24.58
N TRP A 348 -12.14 -4.66 -23.32
CA TRP A 348 -11.86 -3.76 -22.18
C TRP A 348 -10.39 -3.78 -21.84
N ASP A 349 -9.74 -4.93 -22.01
CA ASP A 349 -8.30 -5.11 -21.78
C ASP A 349 -7.50 -4.36 -22.85
N SER A 350 -7.86 -4.55 -24.12
CA SER A 350 -7.23 -3.87 -25.26
C SER A 350 -7.47 -2.34 -25.24
N ALA A 351 -8.66 -1.89 -24.83
CA ALA A 351 -8.92 -0.46 -24.66
C ALA A 351 -8.09 0.17 -23.51
N GLN A 352 -7.92 -0.55 -22.38
CA GLN A 352 -7.10 -0.07 -21.26
C GLN A 352 -5.62 0.02 -21.64
N GLU A 353 -5.10 -1.00 -22.33
CA GLU A 353 -3.71 -1.00 -22.84
C GLU A 353 -3.48 0.17 -23.81
N LEU A 354 -4.41 0.39 -24.75
CA LEU A 354 -4.30 1.49 -25.71
C LEU A 354 -4.36 2.86 -25.02
N LEU A 355 -5.23 3.03 -24.02
CA LEU A 355 -5.32 4.26 -23.23
C LEU A 355 -4.02 4.52 -22.46
N LEU A 356 -3.47 3.51 -21.79
CA LEU A 356 -2.21 3.64 -21.05
C LEU A 356 -1.04 3.99 -21.98
N ARG A 357 -0.94 3.37 -23.16
CA ARG A 357 0.09 3.72 -24.15
C ARG A 357 -0.02 5.15 -24.66
N ARG A 358 -1.24 5.68 -24.74
CA ARG A 358 -1.47 7.09 -25.14
C ARG A 358 -1.00 8.05 -24.05
N THR A 359 -1.20 7.71 -22.78
CA THR A 359 -0.77 8.55 -21.65
C THR A 359 0.74 8.45 -21.40
N GLU A 360 1.32 7.24 -21.39
CA GLU A 360 2.76 7.02 -21.24
C GLU A 360 3.58 7.60 -22.42
N GLY A 361 3.05 7.50 -23.65
CA GLY A 361 3.73 7.99 -24.86
C GLY A 361 3.55 9.49 -25.14
N ALA A 362 2.79 10.23 -24.34
CA ALA A 362 2.51 11.65 -24.58
C ALA A 362 3.76 12.55 -24.41
N HIS A 363 4.75 12.12 -23.64
CA HIS A 363 5.96 12.89 -23.35
C HIS A 363 7.11 12.71 -24.38
N VAL A 364 6.98 11.78 -25.34
CA VAL A 364 8.06 11.40 -26.29
C VAL A 364 7.68 11.65 -27.76
N ARG A 365 6.49 12.19 -28.05
CA ARG A 365 5.97 12.22 -29.43
C ARG A 365 6.27 13.52 -30.17
N ASP A 366 7.12 13.39 -31.20
CA ASP A 366 7.22 14.33 -32.32
C ASP A 366 5.87 14.51 -33.03
N ALA A 367 5.61 15.74 -33.51
CA ALA A 367 4.34 16.15 -34.15
C ALA A 367 3.98 15.40 -35.47
N ASN A 368 4.77 14.43 -35.90
CA ASN A 368 4.58 13.65 -37.13
C ASN A 368 3.89 12.29 -36.93
N TYR A 369 3.47 11.91 -35.71
CA TYR A 369 2.78 10.64 -35.45
C TYR A 369 1.29 10.71 -35.84
N PHE A 370 0.99 10.58 -37.13
CA PHE A 370 -0.37 10.57 -37.67
C PHE A 370 -1.19 9.35 -37.21
N GLY A 371 -2.50 9.53 -37.03
CA GLY A 371 -3.47 8.57 -36.51
C GLY A 371 -3.69 7.24 -37.26
N SER A 372 -2.88 6.92 -38.29
CA SER A 372 -2.94 5.62 -38.98
C SER A 372 -2.36 4.46 -38.18
N ASP A 373 -1.50 4.74 -37.18
CA ASP A 373 -0.85 3.69 -36.39
C ASP A 373 -1.68 3.23 -35.18
N ALA A 374 -2.56 4.10 -34.66
CA ALA A 374 -3.41 3.76 -33.51
C ALA A 374 -4.38 2.60 -33.81
N GLN A 375 -4.96 2.56 -35.01
CA GLN A 375 -5.84 1.46 -35.43
C GLN A 375 -5.05 0.16 -35.63
N HIS A 376 -3.83 0.23 -36.18
CA HIS A 376 -2.99 -0.95 -36.37
C HIS A 376 -2.56 -1.56 -35.02
N ILE A 377 -2.22 -0.71 -34.05
CA ILE A 377 -1.94 -1.13 -32.66
C ILE A 377 -3.20 -1.75 -32.05
N ALA A 378 -4.36 -1.10 -32.18
CA ALA A 378 -5.64 -1.60 -31.68
C ALA A 378 -5.96 -3.00 -32.25
N ASP A 379 -5.82 -3.19 -33.56
CA ASP A 379 -6.05 -4.48 -34.23
C ASP A 379 -5.07 -5.57 -33.75
N ALA A 380 -3.82 -5.20 -33.48
CA ALA A 380 -2.80 -6.13 -32.97
C ALA A 380 -3.10 -6.56 -31.52
N LEU A 381 -3.53 -5.62 -30.66
CA LEU A 381 -3.92 -5.89 -29.28
C LEU A 381 -5.12 -6.85 -29.23
N GLU A 382 -6.17 -6.56 -30.00
CA GLU A 382 -7.39 -7.38 -30.03
C GLU A 382 -7.12 -8.80 -30.58
N LYS A 383 -6.19 -8.94 -31.54
CA LYS A 383 -5.77 -10.26 -32.04
C LYS A 383 -5.08 -11.09 -30.95
N ASN A 384 -4.23 -10.48 -30.14
CA ASN A 384 -3.54 -11.17 -29.05
C ASN A 384 -4.51 -11.60 -27.95
N GLU A 385 -5.51 -10.76 -27.64
CA GLU A 385 -6.50 -11.09 -26.63
C GLU A 385 -7.43 -12.23 -27.04
N LYS A 386 -7.87 -12.27 -28.30
CA LYS A 386 -8.69 -13.39 -28.80
C LYS A 386 -7.99 -14.75 -28.73
N GLN A 387 -6.66 -14.76 -28.66
CA GLN A 387 -5.88 -15.98 -28.44
C GLN A 387 -5.87 -16.41 -26.97
N GLN A 388 -6.17 -15.50 -26.04
CA GLN A 388 -6.30 -15.79 -24.61
C GLN A 388 -7.74 -16.25 -24.32
N GLN A 389 -7.91 -17.44 -23.77
CA GLN A 389 -9.24 -18.00 -23.47
C GLN A 389 -10.03 -17.07 -22.54
N THR A 390 -11.30 -16.79 -22.90
CA THR A 390 -12.25 -16.10 -22.03
C THR A 390 -12.77 -17.07 -20.96
N PRO A 391 -12.76 -16.69 -19.67
CA PRO A 391 -13.32 -17.54 -18.63
C PRO A 391 -14.85 -17.62 -18.75
N ASN A 392 -15.44 -18.67 -18.16
CA ASN A 392 -16.87 -18.76 -17.89
C ASN A 392 -17.28 -17.67 -16.89
N LEU A 393 -17.57 -16.48 -17.40
CA LEU A 393 -18.21 -15.41 -16.65
C LEU A 393 -19.66 -15.81 -16.32
N PRO A 394 -20.21 -15.39 -15.16
CA PRO A 394 -21.64 -15.52 -14.90
C PRO A 394 -22.45 -14.97 -16.07
N GLN A 395 -23.60 -15.59 -16.37
CA GLN A 395 -24.40 -15.27 -17.56
C GLN A 395 -24.77 -13.77 -17.63
N ILE A 396 -24.95 -13.11 -16.49
CA ILE A 396 -25.22 -11.66 -16.41
C ILE A 396 -24.07 -10.80 -16.95
N LEU A 397 -22.82 -11.28 -16.89
CA LEU A 397 -21.65 -10.57 -17.40
C LEU A 397 -21.26 -10.98 -18.82
N ALA A 398 -21.93 -11.98 -19.39
CA ALA A 398 -21.66 -12.49 -20.73
C ALA A 398 -22.12 -11.51 -21.83
N GLN A 399 -23.11 -10.66 -21.55
CA GLN A 399 -23.60 -9.66 -22.50
C GLN A 399 -22.76 -8.40 -22.45
N ASP A 400 -22.33 -7.89 -23.61
CA ASP A 400 -21.54 -6.67 -23.69
C ASP A 400 -22.36 -5.44 -24.08
N HIS A 401 -22.97 -4.81 -23.07
CA HIS A 401 -23.76 -3.59 -23.24
C HIS A 401 -22.92 -2.35 -23.61
N ALA A 402 -21.59 -2.46 -23.60
CA ALA A 402 -20.67 -1.34 -23.81
C ALA A 402 -20.67 -0.80 -25.26
N LEU A 403 -20.99 -1.67 -26.23
CA LEU A 403 -20.94 -1.40 -27.67
C LEU A 403 -22.33 -1.23 -28.30
N GLU A 404 -23.39 -1.21 -27.50
CA GLU A 404 -24.76 -0.99 -27.99
C GLU A 404 -24.91 0.41 -28.63
N ASP A 405 -25.87 0.54 -29.55
CA ASP A 405 -26.23 1.82 -30.15
C ASP A 405 -26.69 2.83 -29.09
N GLU A 406 -26.54 4.13 -29.38
CA GLU A 406 -26.86 5.21 -28.43
C GLU A 406 -28.29 5.13 -27.88
N ALA A 407 -29.25 4.64 -28.67
CA ALA A 407 -30.65 4.49 -28.24
C ALA A 407 -30.86 3.39 -27.18
N ALA A 408 -29.99 2.37 -27.14
CA ALA A 408 -30.09 1.22 -26.24
C ALA A 408 -29.08 1.29 -25.07
N PHE A 409 -27.96 1.98 -25.26
CA PHE A 409 -26.87 2.06 -24.29
C PHE A 409 -27.29 2.69 -22.95
N SER A 410 -26.95 2.07 -21.82
CA SER A 410 -27.17 2.63 -20.48
C SER A 410 -25.84 2.93 -19.78
N ILE A 411 -25.60 4.21 -19.42
CA ILE A 411 -24.37 4.62 -18.70
C ILE A 411 -24.25 3.87 -17.36
N PRO A 412 -25.27 3.85 -16.48
CA PRO A 412 -25.22 3.17 -15.18
C PRO A 412 -25.02 1.66 -15.32
N LEU A 413 -25.70 1.02 -16.29
CA LEU A 413 -25.56 -0.41 -16.52
C LEU A 413 -24.14 -0.76 -17.00
N SER A 414 -23.59 0.00 -17.94
CA SER A 414 -22.23 -0.20 -18.43
C SER A 414 -21.19 -0.07 -17.29
N MET A 415 -21.34 0.95 -16.43
CA MET A 415 -20.49 1.12 -15.25
C MET A 415 -20.62 -0.03 -14.26
N MET A 416 -21.85 -0.48 -13.95
CA MET A 416 -22.09 -1.60 -13.03
C MET A 416 -21.47 -2.89 -13.55
N LEU A 417 -21.71 -3.24 -14.81
CA LEU A 417 -21.18 -4.48 -15.40
C LEU A 417 -19.66 -4.44 -15.55
N PHE A 418 -19.09 -3.29 -15.91
CA PHE A 418 -17.64 -3.09 -15.90
C PHE A 418 -17.05 -3.32 -14.50
N SER A 419 -17.68 -2.73 -13.48
CA SER A 419 -17.26 -2.89 -12.08
C SER A 419 -17.30 -4.35 -11.64
N LEU A 420 -18.39 -5.07 -11.95
CA LEU A 420 -18.55 -6.49 -11.61
C LEU A 420 -17.53 -7.37 -12.33
N ARG A 421 -17.25 -7.12 -13.63
CA ARG A 421 -16.21 -7.82 -14.38
C ARG A 421 -14.84 -7.66 -13.72
N ARG A 422 -14.45 -6.41 -13.41
CA ARG A 422 -13.17 -6.10 -12.74
C ARG A 422 -13.09 -6.67 -11.32
N LEU A 423 -14.21 -6.71 -10.59
CA LEU A 423 -14.27 -7.26 -9.24
C LEU A 423 -14.09 -8.79 -9.25
N ILE A 424 -14.87 -9.52 -10.07
CA ILE A 424 -14.78 -11.00 -10.14
C ILE A 424 -13.42 -11.45 -10.65
N GLN A 425 -12.81 -10.67 -11.54
CA GLN A 425 -11.52 -10.98 -12.14
C GLN A 425 -10.39 -10.14 -11.53
N SER A 426 -10.56 -9.60 -10.33
CA SER A 426 -9.58 -8.68 -9.74
C SER A 426 -8.19 -9.30 -9.61
N GLY A 427 -8.12 -10.62 -9.41
CA GLY A 427 -6.90 -11.41 -9.41
C GLY A 427 -6.16 -11.52 -10.74
N LYS A 428 -6.69 -10.92 -11.82
CA LYS A 428 -6.06 -10.90 -13.15
C LYS A 428 -5.52 -9.53 -13.51
N TYR A 429 -5.82 -8.51 -12.72
CA TYR A 429 -5.53 -7.12 -13.06
C TYR A 429 -4.65 -6.48 -11.99
N CYS A 430 -3.69 -5.67 -12.45
CA CYS A 430 -2.91 -4.82 -11.57
C CYS A 430 -3.83 -3.80 -10.89
N ALA A 431 -3.70 -3.64 -9.57
CA ALA A 431 -4.48 -2.69 -8.79
C ALA A 431 -4.10 -1.23 -9.08
N SER A 432 -2.90 -0.96 -9.60
CA SER A 432 -2.42 0.39 -9.94
C SER A 432 -2.71 0.76 -11.40
N CYS A 433 -2.21 0.01 -12.38
CA CYS A 433 -2.37 0.35 -13.80
C CYS A 433 -3.59 -0.29 -14.48
N HIS A 434 -4.34 -1.15 -13.79
CA HIS A 434 -5.54 -1.83 -14.29
C HIS A 434 -5.35 -2.72 -15.53
N GLN A 435 -4.10 -2.96 -15.93
CA GLN A 435 -3.76 -3.88 -17.00
C GLN A 435 -3.83 -5.33 -16.53
N ARG A 436 -4.15 -6.21 -17.48
CA ARG A 436 -4.15 -7.65 -17.24
C ARG A 436 -2.71 -8.13 -17.03
N VAL A 437 -2.48 -8.87 -15.97
CA VAL A 437 -1.19 -9.48 -15.68
C VAL A 437 -1.07 -10.75 -16.52
N THR A 438 0.02 -10.87 -17.27
CA THR A 438 0.16 -11.89 -18.33
C THR A 438 0.86 -13.16 -17.86
N ASP A 439 1.36 -13.20 -16.63
CA ASP A 439 2.19 -14.29 -16.09
C ASP A 439 1.40 -15.56 -15.71
N GLY A 440 0.11 -15.64 -16.05
CA GLY A 440 -0.70 -16.86 -15.89
C GLY A 440 -1.11 -17.20 -14.45
N PHE A 441 -0.76 -16.36 -13.47
CA PHE A 441 -1.17 -16.52 -12.08
C PHE A 441 -2.39 -15.64 -11.75
N GLU A 442 -3.44 -16.25 -11.18
CA GLU A 442 -4.65 -15.57 -10.74
C GLU A 442 -4.67 -15.45 -9.21
N GLY A 443 -4.47 -14.24 -8.69
CA GLY A 443 -4.46 -13.99 -7.24
C GLY A 443 -5.86 -14.00 -6.62
N MET A 444 -5.97 -14.41 -5.36
CA MET A 444 -7.24 -14.33 -4.61
C MET A 444 -7.59 -12.91 -4.11
N LYS A 445 -6.62 -12.00 -4.12
CA LYS A 445 -6.79 -10.57 -3.84
C LYS A 445 -6.20 -9.75 -4.99
N PRO A 446 -6.65 -8.50 -5.21
CA PRO A 446 -5.95 -7.55 -6.07
C PRO A 446 -4.48 -7.44 -5.67
N TYR A 447 -3.60 -7.36 -6.65
CA TYR A 447 -2.16 -7.19 -6.45
C TYR A 447 -1.60 -6.22 -7.49
N VAL A 448 -0.31 -5.91 -7.40
CA VAL A 448 0.36 -4.99 -8.30
C VAL A 448 1.41 -5.71 -9.13
N CYS A 449 1.50 -5.35 -10.40
CA CYS A 449 2.47 -5.92 -11.32
C CYS A 449 3.89 -5.41 -11.02
N SER A 450 4.90 -6.07 -11.56
CA SER A 450 6.32 -5.80 -11.35
C SER A 450 6.85 -4.49 -11.98
N ARG A 451 5.98 -3.64 -12.56
CA ARG A 451 6.41 -2.34 -13.11
C ARG A 451 6.82 -1.41 -11.96
N PRO A 452 8.03 -0.80 -11.99
CA PRO A 452 8.52 0.05 -10.90
C PRO A 452 7.53 1.15 -10.50
N LEU A 453 7.01 1.91 -11.48
CA LEU A 453 6.00 2.95 -11.21
C LEU A 453 4.73 2.42 -10.53
N CYS A 454 4.28 1.21 -10.87
CA CYS A 454 3.10 0.63 -10.24
C CYS A 454 3.38 0.23 -8.80
N VAL A 455 4.56 -0.35 -8.55
CA VAL A 455 5.05 -0.73 -7.21
C VAL A 455 5.20 0.51 -6.34
N ASP A 456 5.85 1.56 -6.85
CA ASP A 456 6.06 2.81 -6.14
C ASP A 456 4.72 3.52 -5.86
N GLN A 457 3.83 3.62 -6.84
CA GLN A 457 2.49 4.20 -6.64
C GLN A 457 1.67 3.44 -5.61
N TYR A 458 1.81 2.11 -5.59
CA TYR A 458 1.11 1.26 -4.64
C TYR A 458 1.59 1.52 -3.21
N PHE A 459 2.90 1.62 -2.99
CA PHE A 459 3.47 1.79 -1.65
C PHE A 459 3.48 3.24 -1.16
N SER A 460 3.72 4.21 -2.04
CA SER A 460 3.99 5.60 -1.68
C SER A 460 2.86 6.57 -1.99
N SER A 461 2.03 6.32 -3.02
CA SER A 461 1.03 7.30 -3.51
C SER A 461 -0.40 7.09 -2.99
N GLY A 462 -0.60 6.26 -1.96
CA GLY A 462 -1.92 6.02 -1.36
C GLY A 462 -2.95 5.35 -2.30
N MET A 463 -2.48 4.75 -3.40
CA MET A 463 -3.29 3.99 -4.35
C MET A 463 -3.47 2.50 -3.99
N ALA A 464 -2.73 2.00 -2.99
CA ALA A 464 -2.98 0.68 -2.45
C ALA A 464 -4.41 0.52 -1.90
N PRO A 465 -4.95 -0.72 -1.90
CA PRO A 465 -6.07 -1.09 -1.07
C PRO A 465 -5.86 -0.54 0.34
N GLY A 466 -6.89 0.10 0.86
CA GLY A 466 -6.84 0.58 2.23
C GLY A 466 -6.64 -0.61 3.19
N ILE A 467 -5.66 -0.50 4.09
CA ILE A 467 -5.38 -1.51 5.13
C ILE A 467 -6.56 -1.78 6.06
N GLU A 468 -7.60 -0.92 6.01
CA GLU A 468 -8.84 -1.09 6.76
C GLU A 468 -9.49 -2.45 6.49
N HIS A 469 -9.40 -2.97 5.26
CA HIS A 469 -9.93 -4.29 4.93
C HIS A 469 -9.32 -5.39 5.80
N ASP A 470 -7.99 -5.42 5.90
CA ASP A 470 -7.27 -6.44 6.64
C ASP A 470 -7.42 -6.24 8.15
N ILE A 471 -7.50 -5.00 8.63
CA ILE A 471 -7.78 -4.71 10.05
C ILE A 471 -9.18 -5.18 10.46
N ILE A 472 -10.20 -4.95 9.62
CA ILE A 472 -11.58 -5.35 9.92
C ILE A 472 -11.75 -6.87 9.86
N ASN A 473 -11.26 -7.48 8.78
CA ASN A 473 -11.55 -8.87 8.44
C ASN A 473 -10.46 -9.85 8.89
N SER A 474 -9.23 -9.41 9.19
CA SER A 474 -8.13 -10.29 9.59
C SER A 474 -7.25 -9.68 10.69
N PRO A 475 -7.84 -9.19 11.81
CA PRO A 475 -7.11 -8.44 12.83
C PRO A 475 -5.96 -9.24 13.46
N VAL A 476 -6.15 -10.54 13.65
CA VAL A 476 -5.11 -11.42 14.22
C VAL A 476 -3.90 -11.57 13.29
N VAL A 477 -4.14 -11.57 11.97
CA VAL A 477 -3.05 -11.58 10.98
C VAL A 477 -2.31 -10.24 10.99
N VAL A 478 -3.04 -9.12 11.09
CA VAL A 478 -2.43 -7.79 11.20
C VAL A 478 -1.55 -7.68 12.46
N ASP A 479 -2.02 -8.16 13.61
CA ASP A 479 -1.22 -8.21 14.85
C ASP A 479 0.07 -9.02 14.66
N LEU A 480 -0.02 -10.17 13.97
CA LEU A 480 1.13 -11.01 13.65
C LEU A 480 2.15 -10.26 12.76
N LEU A 481 1.69 -9.57 11.72
CA LEU A 481 2.55 -8.82 10.80
C LEU A 481 3.31 -7.69 11.52
N ILE A 482 2.62 -6.95 12.38
CA ILE A 482 3.24 -5.89 13.20
C ILE A 482 4.22 -6.50 14.19
N SER A 483 3.85 -7.60 14.85
CA SER A 483 4.71 -8.31 15.80
C SER A 483 6.01 -8.82 15.15
N PHE A 484 5.93 -9.38 13.94
CA PHE A 484 7.11 -9.79 13.18
C PHE A 484 7.97 -8.61 12.73
N PHE A 485 7.36 -7.53 12.24
CA PHE A 485 8.11 -6.31 11.92
C PHE A 485 8.84 -5.77 13.14
N PHE A 486 8.14 -5.60 14.26
CA PHE A 486 8.71 -5.13 15.52
C PHE A 486 9.90 -5.99 15.95
N SER A 487 9.71 -7.32 15.98
CA SER A 487 10.80 -8.24 16.32
C SER A 487 11.98 -8.12 15.34
N ALA A 488 11.73 -7.93 14.04
CA ALA A 488 12.76 -7.78 13.03
C ALA A 488 13.60 -6.51 13.21
N VAL A 489 12.96 -5.36 13.44
CA VAL A 489 13.68 -4.10 13.66
C VAL A 489 14.41 -4.10 15.01
N SER A 490 13.77 -4.56 16.08
CA SER A 490 14.36 -4.55 17.43
C SER A 490 15.51 -5.53 17.61
N THR A 491 15.63 -6.53 16.72
CA THR A 491 16.76 -7.48 16.71
C THR A 491 17.73 -7.26 15.55
N SER A 492 17.56 -6.18 14.78
CA SER A 492 18.39 -5.85 13.61
C SER A 492 18.43 -6.97 12.56
N ARG A 493 17.30 -7.66 12.38
CA ARG A 493 17.09 -8.78 11.45
C ARG A 493 16.23 -8.43 10.25
N ILE A 494 15.67 -7.22 10.22
CA ILE A 494 14.97 -6.72 9.06
C ILE A 494 15.91 -6.69 7.84
N ARG A 495 15.41 -7.12 6.69
CA ARG A 495 16.18 -7.17 5.43
C ARG A 495 15.89 -5.98 4.52
N GLU A 496 14.63 -5.53 4.53
CA GLU A 496 14.14 -4.43 3.71
C GLU A 496 13.51 -3.40 4.64
N VAL A 497 13.98 -2.15 4.56
CA VAL A 497 13.43 -1.01 5.29
C VAL A 497 12.46 -0.23 4.39
N PRO A 498 11.47 0.48 4.98
CA PRO A 498 10.41 1.17 4.24
C PRO A 498 10.87 2.46 3.52
N LYS A 499 11.78 2.33 2.56
CA LYS A 499 12.33 3.45 1.76
C LYS A 499 11.30 4.06 0.80
N GLY A 500 11.51 5.31 0.43
CA GLY A 500 10.68 6.01 -0.57
C GLY A 500 9.27 6.37 -0.10
N LEU A 501 9.01 6.28 1.21
CA LEU A 501 7.73 6.67 1.83
C LEU A 501 7.75 8.11 2.38
N GLY A 502 8.90 8.79 2.35
CA GLY A 502 9.08 10.06 3.05
C GLY A 502 8.76 9.92 4.54
N LEU A 503 9.28 8.86 5.17
CA LEU A 503 9.16 8.63 6.61
C LEU A 503 10.16 9.52 7.34
N LEU A 504 9.66 10.27 8.31
CA LEU A 504 10.50 11.09 9.19
C LEU A 504 10.89 10.29 10.43
N MET A 505 12.15 10.37 10.82
CA MET A 505 12.81 9.55 11.81
C MET A 505 13.35 10.40 12.96
N LEU A 506 13.48 9.78 14.13
CA LEU A 506 14.25 10.30 15.25
C LEU A 506 15.72 10.01 14.97
N TYR A 507 16.59 10.98 15.19
CA TYR A 507 18.02 10.80 14.97
C TYR A 507 18.79 10.90 16.29
N SER A 508 19.75 10.00 16.47
CA SER A 508 20.50 9.91 17.72
C SER A 508 21.45 11.08 17.91
N GLU A 509 21.91 11.74 16.84
CA GLU A 509 22.86 12.86 16.96
C GLU A 509 22.20 14.14 17.47
N ASP A 510 20.87 14.28 17.39
CA ASP A 510 20.14 15.38 18.04
C ASP A 510 20.31 15.34 19.57
N LEU A 511 20.71 14.18 20.13
CA LEU A 511 21.06 14.04 21.54
C LEU A 511 22.44 14.64 21.85
N ILE A 512 23.33 14.80 20.88
CA ILE A 512 24.71 15.23 21.07
C ILE A 512 24.80 16.77 20.98
N SER A 513 24.03 17.38 20.09
CA SER A 513 23.92 18.83 19.97
C SER A 513 23.23 19.44 21.20
N TYR A 514 23.93 20.32 21.94
CA TYR A 514 23.39 21.10 23.05
C TYR A 514 22.42 22.19 22.53
N HIS A 515 21.27 21.77 22.04
CA HIS A 515 20.23 22.66 21.56
C HIS A 515 19.31 23.05 22.73
N GLU A 516 19.47 24.27 23.27
CA GLU A 516 18.63 24.79 24.36
C GLU A 516 17.12 24.70 24.07
N HIS A 517 16.73 24.74 22.78
CA HIS A 517 15.34 24.66 22.33
C HIS A 517 14.70 23.26 22.47
N LEU A 518 15.49 22.20 22.67
CA LEU A 518 14.97 20.85 22.90
C LEU A 518 14.60 20.61 24.37
N HIS A 519 14.99 21.50 25.29
CA HIS A 519 14.81 21.30 26.72
C HIS A 519 13.46 21.82 27.22
N ALA A 520 12.79 20.99 28.02
CA ALA A 520 11.48 21.28 28.59
C ALA A 520 11.34 20.74 30.02
N THR A 521 10.30 21.20 30.71
CA THR A 521 9.92 20.69 32.04
C THR A 521 8.62 19.89 31.90
N ALA A 522 8.70 18.57 32.06
CA ALA A 522 7.56 17.66 32.00
C ALA A 522 6.97 17.39 33.39
N HIS A 523 5.68 17.67 33.54
CA HIS A 523 4.85 17.34 34.69
C HIS A 523 4.04 16.08 34.38
N PHE A 524 4.62 14.90 34.61
CA PHE A 524 3.98 13.62 34.28
C PHE A 524 2.68 13.33 35.05
N ALA A 525 2.53 13.88 36.26
CA ALA A 525 1.29 13.76 37.04
C ALA A 525 0.13 14.51 36.39
N ASP A 526 0.41 15.73 35.89
CA ASP A 526 -0.57 16.61 35.24
C ASP A 526 -0.65 16.42 33.73
N ARG A 527 0.19 15.52 33.17
CA ARG A 527 0.33 15.24 31.73
C ARG A 527 0.58 16.50 30.89
N ARG A 528 1.44 17.38 31.40
CA ARG A 528 1.76 18.67 30.79
C ARG A 528 3.26 18.84 30.63
N VAL A 529 3.71 19.40 29.52
CA VAL A 529 5.09 19.81 29.28
C VAL A 529 5.11 21.33 29.12
N GLN A 530 5.99 22.00 29.86
CA GLN A 530 6.27 23.41 29.72
C GLN A 530 7.53 23.59 28.86
N VAL A 531 7.39 24.28 27.73
CA VAL A 531 8.49 24.50 26.78
C VAL A 531 8.72 26.00 26.61
N LYS A 532 9.98 26.44 26.64
CA LYS A 532 10.36 27.83 26.33
C LYS A 532 10.47 28.02 24.81
N THR A 533 9.44 27.74 24.04
CA THR A 533 9.51 27.82 22.57
C THR A 533 9.29 29.23 22.08
N ASN A 534 10.36 29.89 21.64
CA ASN A 534 10.29 30.83 20.54
C ASN A 534 10.45 30.01 19.24
N GLY A 535 9.34 29.61 18.60
CA GLY A 535 9.36 29.31 17.15
C GLY A 535 9.09 27.90 16.63
N THR A 536 8.65 26.89 17.41
CA THR A 536 8.24 25.59 16.82
C THR A 536 6.73 25.34 16.94
N GLN A 537 6.05 25.23 15.80
CA GLN A 537 4.61 24.97 15.69
C GLN A 537 4.34 23.46 15.83
N LEU A 538 4.08 23.01 17.06
CA LEU A 538 3.55 21.65 17.31
C LEU A 538 2.10 21.56 16.85
N ARG A 539 1.66 20.36 16.43
CA ARG A 539 0.26 20.09 16.07
C ARG A 539 -0.38 19.11 17.05
N VAL A 540 -1.69 19.27 17.31
CA VAL A 540 -2.44 18.28 18.08
C VAL A 540 -2.43 16.94 17.33
N GLY A 541 -2.19 15.84 18.05
CA GLY A 541 -2.02 14.50 17.47
C GLY A 541 -0.58 14.13 17.14
N GLU A 542 0.34 15.10 17.06
CA GLU A 542 1.75 14.85 16.76
C GLU A 542 2.42 13.94 17.80
N ARG A 543 3.40 13.15 17.36
CA ARG A 543 4.21 12.28 18.20
C ARG A 543 5.52 12.95 18.58
N VAL A 544 5.80 12.95 19.88
CA VAL A 544 7.05 13.50 20.44
C VAL A 544 7.70 12.47 21.34
N PHE A 545 9.03 12.43 21.34
CA PHE A 545 9.81 11.53 22.18
C PHE A 545 10.46 12.33 23.31
N LEU A 546 10.06 12.03 24.55
CA LEU A 546 10.58 12.68 25.75
C LEU A 546 11.66 11.81 26.38
N MET A 547 12.82 12.39 26.62
CA MET A 547 13.94 11.72 27.25
C MET A 547 14.42 12.50 28.48
N ASP A 548 14.70 11.80 29.58
CA ASP A 548 15.26 12.42 30.78
C ASP A 548 16.59 13.13 30.42
N ALA A 549 16.73 14.38 30.88
CA ALA A 549 17.87 15.25 30.58
C ALA A 549 18.83 15.43 31.79
N SER A 550 18.71 14.57 32.82
CA SER A 550 19.45 14.70 34.09
C SER A 550 20.95 14.39 34.00
N SER A 551 21.45 13.84 32.89
CA SER A 551 22.88 13.60 32.66
C SER A 551 23.31 13.99 31.25
N GLU A 552 24.58 14.36 31.09
CA GLU A 552 25.19 14.55 29.76
C GLU A 552 25.05 13.29 28.91
N THR A 553 24.82 13.51 27.62
CA THR A 553 24.59 12.45 26.64
C THR A 553 25.91 11.95 26.08
N ASP A 554 26.20 10.67 26.25
CA ASP A 554 27.34 10.03 25.61
C ASP A 554 26.99 9.73 24.14
N PRO A 555 27.78 10.24 23.17
CA PRO A 555 27.48 10.16 21.74
C PRO A 555 27.47 8.73 21.18
N PHE A 556 27.97 7.74 21.92
CA PHE A 556 28.03 6.35 21.45
C PHE A 556 26.74 5.54 21.69
N TRP A 557 25.74 6.10 22.38
CA TRP A 557 24.50 5.39 22.71
C TRP A 557 23.35 5.77 21.78
N ASP A 558 22.75 4.76 21.16
CA ASP A 558 21.48 4.90 20.46
C ASP A 558 20.31 5.24 21.41
N ILE A 559 19.26 5.88 20.87
CA ILE A 559 18.03 6.34 21.55
C ILE A 559 17.40 5.23 22.41
N LEU A 560 17.44 3.97 21.96
CA LEU A 560 16.88 2.84 22.70
C LEU A 560 17.88 2.14 23.62
N SER A 561 19.18 2.38 23.48
CA SER A 561 20.23 1.76 24.29
C SER A 561 20.66 2.63 25.48
N TYR A 562 20.18 3.87 25.54
CA TYR A 562 20.53 4.83 26.58
C TYR A 562 20.06 4.40 28.00
N PRO A 563 20.85 4.61 29.07
CA PRO A 563 20.49 4.20 30.43
C PRO A 563 19.43 5.08 31.13
N LEU A 564 18.86 6.08 30.44
CA LEU A 564 17.90 7.04 31.00
C LEU A 564 16.45 6.67 30.68
N SER A 565 15.54 7.05 31.58
CA SER A 565 14.11 6.89 31.34
C SER A 565 13.65 7.76 30.16
N ARG A 566 12.70 7.23 29.38
CA ARG A 566 12.25 7.84 28.12
C ARG A 566 10.84 7.38 27.77
N CYS A 567 10.08 8.19 27.05
CA CYS A 567 8.73 7.84 26.62
C CYS A 567 8.36 8.47 25.28
N LEU A 568 7.57 7.73 24.52
CA LEU A 568 6.88 8.22 23.34
C LEU A 568 5.52 8.77 23.77
N CYS A 569 5.20 9.99 23.33
CA CYS A 569 4.00 10.70 23.70
C CYS A 569 3.23 11.20 22.48
N ARG A 570 1.92 11.34 22.64
CA ARG A 570 1.01 12.01 21.71
C ARG A 570 0.60 13.36 22.27
N VAL A 571 0.71 14.42 21.49
CA VAL A 571 0.22 15.75 21.87
C VAL A 571 -1.31 15.76 21.82
N THR A 572 -1.96 16.15 22.92
CA THR A 572 -3.43 16.15 23.04
C THR A 572 -4.04 17.56 23.02
N ALA A 573 -3.29 18.57 23.48
CA ALA A 573 -3.68 19.97 23.41
C ALA A 573 -2.43 20.85 23.42
N LEU A 574 -2.56 22.07 22.90
CA LEU A 574 -1.50 23.07 22.87
C LEU A 574 -1.87 24.22 23.81
N ASP A 575 -0.89 24.69 24.57
CA ASP A 575 -1.00 25.84 25.48
C ASP A 575 -0.01 26.93 25.05
N LEU A 576 -0.21 28.17 25.52
CA LEU A 576 0.73 29.28 25.29
C LEU A 576 2.15 29.02 25.83
N GLU A 577 2.29 28.11 26.80
CA GLU A 577 3.54 27.81 27.50
C GLU A 577 4.04 26.37 27.27
N GLY A 578 3.40 25.61 26.36
CA GLY A 578 3.77 24.22 26.08
C GLY A 578 2.62 23.36 25.56
N PHE A 579 2.50 22.13 26.04
CA PHE A 579 1.49 21.19 25.53
C PHE A 579 1.08 20.10 26.54
N ASN A 580 -0.12 19.55 26.35
CA ASN A 580 -0.60 18.38 27.07
C ASN A 580 -0.33 17.12 26.26
N PHE A 581 -0.17 15.99 26.93
CA PHE A 581 0.19 14.73 26.27
C PHE A 581 -0.46 13.48 26.84
N GLU A 582 -0.45 12.42 26.04
CA GLU A 582 -0.74 11.05 26.46
C GLU A 582 0.49 10.18 26.21
N ILE A 583 0.84 9.32 27.16
CA ILE A 583 1.97 8.38 27.01
C ILE A 583 1.52 7.21 26.14
N CYS A 584 2.20 7.02 25.01
CA CYS A 584 2.01 5.87 24.14
C CYS A 584 2.87 4.69 24.60
N ALA A 585 4.16 4.92 24.87
CA ALA A 585 5.09 3.90 25.33
C ALA A 585 6.13 4.48 26.29
N PHE A 586 6.59 3.68 27.25
CA PHE A 586 7.57 4.07 28.26
C PHE A 586 8.67 3.03 28.41
N TRP A 587 9.92 3.50 28.48
CA TRP A 587 11.12 2.73 28.77
C TRP A 587 11.77 3.26 30.04
N LYS A 588 12.02 2.36 31.00
CA LYS A 588 12.70 2.70 32.24
C LYS A 588 14.21 2.73 32.03
N GLY A 589 14.88 3.72 32.62
CA GLY A 589 16.34 3.76 32.65
C GLY A 589 16.93 2.56 33.41
N SER A 590 17.83 1.82 32.77
CA SER A 590 18.54 0.66 33.33
C SER A 590 19.92 0.54 32.69
N SER A 591 20.93 0.14 33.47
CA SER A 591 22.33 0.05 33.02
C SER A 591 22.70 -1.27 32.34
N ILE A 592 21.78 -2.25 32.27
CA ILE A 592 22.16 -3.65 31.95
C ILE A 592 21.61 -4.18 30.62
N MET A 593 20.54 -3.62 30.03
CA MET A 593 20.04 -3.90 28.67
C MET A 593 18.87 -2.94 28.36
N PRO A 594 18.47 -2.72 27.09
CA PRO A 594 17.21 -2.04 26.77
C PRO A 594 16.03 -2.77 27.42
N GLU A 595 15.29 -2.11 28.33
CA GLU A 595 14.07 -2.67 28.90
C GLU A 595 12.95 -2.72 27.85
N HIS A 596 12.08 -3.73 27.93
CA HIS A 596 10.90 -3.81 27.09
C HIS A 596 9.95 -2.62 27.36
N PRO A 597 9.42 -1.94 26.33
CA PRO A 597 8.48 -0.85 26.53
C PRO A 597 7.24 -1.33 27.30
N LYS A 598 6.78 -0.51 28.24
CA LYS A 598 5.50 -0.68 28.93
C LYS A 598 4.47 0.25 28.33
N THR A 599 3.26 -0.26 28.15
CA THR A 599 2.12 0.45 27.54
C THR A 599 0.93 0.35 28.49
N HIS A 600 0.47 1.46 29.08
CA HIS A 600 -0.82 1.59 29.80
C HIS A 600 -1.04 3.01 30.35
N GLN A 601 -2.32 3.39 30.51
CA GLN A 601 -2.80 4.71 30.97
C GLN A 601 -2.51 5.07 32.45
N SER A 602 -1.86 4.20 33.23
CA SER A 602 -1.51 4.45 34.64
C SER A 602 -0.01 4.54 34.92
N LEU A 603 0.81 4.70 33.87
CA LEU A 603 2.27 4.78 34.01
C LEU A 603 2.67 6.17 34.50
N SER A 604 3.16 6.26 35.74
CA SER A 604 3.96 7.39 36.22
C SER A 604 5.41 7.20 35.79
N PHE A 605 6.03 8.24 35.24
CA PHE A 605 7.45 8.25 34.90
C PHE A 605 8.25 8.05 36.21
N PRO A 606 9.01 6.96 36.39
CA PRO A 606 9.82 6.74 37.58
C PRO A 606 11.04 7.65 37.50
N THR A 607 11.12 8.61 38.44
CA THR A 607 12.35 9.38 38.65
C THR A 607 13.45 8.45 39.15
N THR A 608 14.48 8.29 38.34
CA THR A 608 15.74 7.67 38.70
C THR A 608 16.38 8.52 39.81
N TYR A 609 16.78 7.90 40.92
CA TYR A 609 17.41 8.43 42.14
C TYR A 609 16.51 8.74 43.35
N LEU A 610 16.85 8.07 44.46
CA LEU A 610 16.22 8.15 45.79
C LEU A 610 16.60 9.41 46.59
N ASP A 611 17.52 10.25 46.11
CA ASP A 611 18.03 11.40 46.86
C ASP A 611 17.38 12.74 46.51
N ASP A 612 16.47 12.79 45.53
CA ASP A 612 15.91 14.07 45.08
C ASP A 612 14.63 14.51 45.83
N ALA A 613 14.68 14.41 47.16
CA ALA A 613 13.65 14.94 48.06
C ALA A 613 13.55 16.49 48.02
N ARG A 614 14.37 17.16 47.19
CA ARG A 614 14.29 18.59 46.88
C ARG A 614 13.39 18.88 45.66
N SER A 615 13.36 18.02 44.63
CA SER A 615 12.46 18.14 43.46
C SER A 615 10.97 17.98 43.80
N ARG A 616 10.63 17.29 44.89
CA ARG A 616 9.22 17.07 45.31
C ARG A 616 8.49 18.32 45.84
N ARG A 617 9.18 19.45 46.04
CA ARG A 617 8.58 20.65 46.64
C ARG A 617 8.19 21.75 45.64
N ASP A 618 8.67 21.69 44.41
CA ASP A 618 8.29 22.54 43.25
C ASP A 618 8.93 21.94 41.97
N GLY A 619 8.21 21.82 40.83
CA GLY A 619 8.88 22.11 39.53
C GLY A 619 9.19 21.04 38.46
N GLY A 620 8.53 19.88 38.39
CA GLY A 620 8.56 19.00 37.19
C GLY A 620 9.90 18.28 36.88
N THR A 621 9.91 17.40 35.86
CA THR A 621 11.10 16.64 35.39
C THR A 621 11.72 17.32 34.17
N TYR A 622 13.03 17.55 34.19
CA TYR A 622 13.74 18.12 33.05
C TYR A 622 13.92 17.08 31.95
N VAL A 623 13.43 17.37 30.75
CA VAL A 623 13.42 16.44 29.61
C VAL A 623 13.91 17.11 28.33
N ARG A 624 14.38 16.30 27.38
CA ARG A 624 14.55 16.68 25.97
C ARG A 624 13.35 16.22 25.16
N VAL A 625 12.85 17.09 24.30
CA VAL A 625 11.71 16.84 23.38
C VAL A 625 12.26 16.63 21.99
N LEU A 626 12.25 15.38 21.51
CA LEU A 626 12.68 15.03 20.15
C LEU A 626 11.46 14.84 19.23
N ARG A 627 11.63 15.15 17.95
CA ARG A 627 10.61 15.08 16.89
C ARG A 627 11.12 14.24 15.73
N TYR A 628 10.20 13.76 14.90
CA TYR A 628 10.53 13.13 13.63
C TYR A 628 10.83 14.21 12.58
N HIS A 629 12.07 14.30 12.09
CA HIS A 629 12.50 15.36 11.15
C HIS A 629 13.52 14.90 10.10
N HIS A 630 14.26 13.82 10.36
CA HIS A 630 15.22 13.30 9.39
C HIS A 630 14.54 12.29 8.46
N LEU A 631 14.75 12.39 7.15
CA LEU A 631 14.21 11.42 6.21
C LEU A 631 14.90 10.07 6.38
N LEU A 632 14.12 8.98 6.47
CA LEU A 632 14.64 7.61 6.54
C LEU A 632 15.64 7.31 5.42
N ASP A 633 15.40 7.86 4.23
CA ASP A 633 16.19 7.57 3.03
C ASP A 633 17.63 8.11 3.12
N ASP A 634 17.86 9.12 3.97
CA ASP A 634 19.16 9.79 4.15
C ASP A 634 19.99 9.19 5.31
N LEU A 635 19.42 8.30 6.12
CA LEU A 635 20.03 7.79 7.35
C LEU A 635 20.80 6.47 7.17
N GLU A 636 21.88 6.31 7.95
CA GLU A 636 22.59 5.03 8.08
C GLU A 636 21.70 3.94 8.70
N THR A 637 21.92 2.68 8.28
CA THR A 637 20.97 1.57 8.53
C THR A 637 20.76 1.24 10.01
N SER A 638 21.76 1.43 10.88
CA SER A 638 21.64 1.11 12.31
C SER A 638 20.73 2.09 13.06
N SER A 639 20.84 3.39 12.77
CA SER A 639 20.03 4.45 13.40
C SER A 639 18.55 4.36 13.00
N CYS A 640 18.29 3.86 11.78
CA CYS A 640 16.93 3.60 11.29
C CYS A 640 16.17 2.58 12.15
N TYR A 641 16.82 1.53 12.64
CA TYR A 641 16.13 0.44 13.35
C TYR A 641 15.53 0.87 14.68
N SER A 642 16.22 1.72 15.42
CA SER A 642 15.76 2.19 16.72
C SER A 642 14.61 3.17 16.59
N SER A 643 14.69 4.11 15.65
CA SER A 643 13.57 5.00 15.38
C SER A 643 12.36 4.25 14.79
N LEU A 644 12.55 3.23 13.95
CA LEU A 644 11.45 2.38 13.47
C LEU A 644 10.82 1.57 14.61
N THR A 645 11.64 1.10 15.56
CA THR A 645 11.15 0.42 16.77
C THR A 645 10.31 1.36 17.64
N VAL A 646 10.75 2.61 17.83
CA VAL A 646 9.98 3.64 18.56
C VAL A 646 8.67 3.94 17.83
N MET A 647 8.70 4.16 16.51
CA MET A 647 7.51 4.42 15.71
C MET A 647 6.51 3.26 15.76
N ALA A 648 6.99 2.00 15.71
CA ALA A 648 6.15 0.82 15.87
C ALA A 648 5.49 0.70 17.25
N CYS A 649 6.11 1.25 18.31
CA CYS A 649 5.45 1.38 19.62
C CYS A 649 4.31 2.41 19.60
N GLY A 650 4.31 3.34 18.63
CA GLY A 650 3.25 4.32 18.43
C GLY A 650 1.99 3.75 17.77
N ILE A 651 2.06 2.55 17.17
CA ILE A 651 0.94 1.86 16.53
C ILE A 651 -0.04 1.41 17.63
N PRO A 652 -1.30 1.87 17.64
CA PRO A 652 -2.31 1.44 18.60
C PRO A 652 -2.67 -0.06 18.48
N PRO A 653 -3.31 -0.67 19.51
CA PRO A 653 -3.78 -2.04 19.43
C PRO A 653 -4.72 -2.27 18.22
N VAL A 654 -4.59 -3.44 17.57
CA VAL A 654 -5.40 -3.77 16.39
C VAL A 654 -6.90 -3.84 16.72
N SER A 655 -7.25 -4.25 17.94
CA SER A 655 -8.63 -4.23 18.44
C SER A 655 -9.24 -2.82 18.40
N GLU A 656 -8.54 -1.81 18.90
CA GLU A 656 -9.01 -0.42 18.89
C GLU A 656 -9.14 0.13 17.46
N MET A 657 -8.16 -0.15 16.59
CA MET A 657 -8.22 0.24 15.18
C MET A 657 -9.46 -0.37 14.51
N ARG A 658 -9.73 -1.65 14.77
CA ARG A 658 -10.90 -2.36 14.24
C ARG A 658 -12.21 -1.80 14.78
N GLU A 659 -12.29 -1.53 16.08
CA GLU A 659 -13.48 -0.92 16.70
C GLU A 659 -13.81 0.44 16.08
N PHE A 660 -12.81 1.29 15.88
CA PHE A 660 -12.98 2.59 15.22
C PHE A 660 -13.56 2.43 13.80
N LEU A 661 -13.00 1.52 13.00
CA LEU A 661 -13.42 1.30 11.61
C LEU A 661 -14.83 0.71 11.51
N ILE A 662 -15.21 -0.18 12.42
CA ILE A 662 -16.56 -0.76 12.48
C ILE A 662 -17.59 0.28 12.94
N ALA A 663 -17.23 1.10 13.95
CA ALA A 663 -18.10 2.17 14.44
C ALA A 663 -18.34 3.24 13.37
N LYS A 664 -17.32 3.55 12.54
CA LYS A 664 -17.38 4.58 11.49
C LYS A 664 -17.04 4.02 10.10
N PRO A 665 -17.91 3.19 9.47
CA PRO A 665 -17.64 2.60 8.17
C PRO A 665 -17.42 3.65 7.09
N GLY A 666 -16.42 3.41 6.25
CA GLY A 666 -16.02 4.32 5.17
C GLY A 666 -15.09 5.45 5.60
N ARG A 667 -14.83 5.64 6.90
CA ARG A 667 -13.68 6.45 7.34
C ARG A 667 -12.38 5.68 7.10
N ARG A 668 -11.31 6.42 6.83
CA ARG A 668 -9.95 5.87 6.75
C ARG A 668 -9.29 5.92 8.11
N LEU A 669 -8.38 4.99 8.35
CA LEU A 669 -7.61 4.97 9.59
C LEU A 669 -6.70 6.21 9.72
N SER A 670 -6.28 6.80 8.60
CA SER A 670 -5.51 8.05 8.55
C SER A 670 -6.25 9.27 9.14
N SER A 671 -7.58 9.23 9.23
CA SER A 671 -8.38 10.28 9.88
C SER A 671 -8.55 10.09 11.39
N TRP A 672 -7.91 9.06 11.97
CA TRP A 672 -8.05 8.77 13.39
C TRP A 672 -6.96 9.46 14.19
N GLU A 673 -7.35 10.40 15.06
CA GLU A 673 -6.42 11.21 15.88
C GLU A 673 -5.46 10.41 16.78
N LYS A 674 -5.78 9.14 17.08
CA LYS A 674 -4.86 8.27 17.83
C LYS A 674 -3.71 7.75 16.99
N LEU A 675 -3.71 7.91 15.67
CA LEU A 675 -2.66 7.43 14.78
C LEU A 675 -2.15 8.60 13.93
N ASP A 676 -0.91 9.03 14.17
CA ASP A 676 -0.29 10.11 13.39
C ASP A 676 0.12 9.63 11.99
N HIS A 677 0.41 10.58 11.11
CA HIS A 677 0.72 10.32 9.70
C HIS A 677 1.95 9.41 9.50
N GLN A 678 3.02 9.62 10.27
CA GLN A 678 4.26 8.83 10.13
C GLN A 678 4.01 7.38 10.54
N THR A 679 3.35 7.19 11.69
CA THR A 679 2.99 5.86 12.16
C THR A 679 1.98 5.16 11.22
N TYR A 680 1.04 5.90 10.63
CA TYR A 680 0.12 5.37 9.61
C TYR A 680 0.86 4.89 8.37
N LYS A 681 1.79 5.68 7.82
CA LYS A 681 2.62 5.29 6.67
C LYS A 681 3.39 4.00 6.94
N LEU A 682 3.99 3.89 8.13
CA LEU A 682 4.72 2.68 8.53
C LEU A 682 3.78 1.47 8.65
N LEU A 683 2.64 1.61 9.34
CA LEU A 683 1.63 0.56 9.47
C LEU A 683 1.11 0.10 8.10
N HIS A 684 0.84 1.06 7.21
CA HIS A 684 0.41 0.81 5.85
C HIS A 684 1.44 -0.04 5.10
N TRP A 685 2.72 0.36 5.13
CA TRP A 685 3.79 -0.42 4.52
C TRP A 685 3.91 -1.83 5.13
N ILE A 686 3.86 -1.98 6.46
CA ILE A 686 3.95 -3.29 7.12
C ILE A 686 2.89 -4.26 6.59
N ILE A 687 1.65 -3.81 6.44
CA ILE A 687 0.55 -4.66 5.97
C ILE A 687 0.63 -4.88 4.45
N VAL A 688 0.75 -3.80 3.68
CA VAL A 688 0.63 -3.83 2.21
C VAL A 688 1.82 -4.51 1.54
N SER A 689 3.03 -4.43 2.12
CA SER A 689 4.20 -5.14 1.58
C SER A 689 4.09 -6.67 1.73
N ASN A 690 3.06 -7.19 2.42
CA ASN A 690 2.88 -8.62 2.59
C ASN A 690 1.94 -9.11 1.49
N GLN A 691 2.52 -9.58 0.39
CA GLN A 691 1.75 -10.07 -0.74
C GLN A 691 1.24 -11.52 -0.55
N SER A 692 1.63 -12.19 0.53
CA SER A 692 1.13 -13.52 0.90
C SER A 692 -0.26 -13.43 1.53
N LEU A 693 -1.18 -14.30 1.10
CA LEU A 693 -2.51 -14.40 1.69
C LEU A 693 -2.49 -15.39 2.87
N ILE A 694 -2.39 -14.82 4.07
CA ILE A 694 -2.36 -15.55 5.33
C ILE A 694 -3.73 -15.48 5.99
N ILE A 695 -4.24 -16.62 6.44
CA ILE A 695 -5.49 -16.74 7.20
C ILE A 695 -5.24 -17.49 8.50
N GLN A 696 -6.06 -17.20 9.51
CA GLN A 696 -6.07 -17.96 10.75
C GLN A 696 -6.97 -19.19 10.60
N ASP A 697 -6.45 -20.38 10.94
CA ASP A 697 -7.18 -21.66 10.87
C ASP A 697 -7.62 -22.19 12.25
N SER A 698 -7.05 -21.69 13.36
CA SER A 698 -7.43 -22.13 14.72
C SER A 698 -8.67 -21.39 15.26
N PRO A 699 -9.67 -22.10 15.83
CA PRO A 699 -10.72 -21.45 16.64
C PRO A 699 -10.09 -20.80 17.88
N GLY A 700 -10.80 -19.84 18.47
CA GLY A 700 -10.30 -19.11 19.63
C GLY A 700 -10.07 -19.96 20.87
N PRO A 701 -9.33 -19.45 21.86
CA PRO A 701 -9.22 -20.05 23.17
C PRO A 701 -10.58 -20.43 23.74
N GLY A 702 -10.76 -21.68 24.19
CA GLY A 702 -12.00 -22.15 24.83
C GLY A 702 -13.16 -22.48 23.88
N GLN A 703 -13.01 -22.33 22.56
CA GLN A 703 -13.97 -22.84 21.59
C GLN A 703 -13.56 -24.27 21.21
N SER A 704 -14.27 -25.27 21.75
CA SER A 704 -14.13 -26.65 21.29
C SER A 704 -14.54 -26.72 19.82
N ALA A 705 -13.63 -27.17 18.97
CA ALA A 705 -14.05 -27.67 17.66
C ALA A 705 -15.01 -28.83 17.94
N ASP A 706 -16.25 -28.75 17.45
CA ASP A 706 -17.15 -29.91 17.48
C ASP A 706 -16.39 -31.09 16.87
N GLU A 707 -16.29 -32.22 17.59
CA GLU A 707 -15.50 -33.39 17.18
C GLU A 707 -15.92 -33.95 15.80
N GLU A 708 -17.10 -33.56 15.32
CA GLU A 708 -17.67 -33.93 14.01
C GLU A 708 -17.34 -32.93 12.89
N THR A 709 -16.70 -31.79 13.19
CA THR A 709 -16.41 -30.77 12.17
C THR A 709 -15.14 -31.08 11.37
N PRO A 710 -15.23 -31.08 10.04
CA PRO A 710 -14.12 -31.41 9.17
C PRO A 710 -13.04 -30.32 9.19
N SER A 711 -11.88 -30.56 9.82
CA SER A 711 -10.88 -29.49 10.01
C SER A 711 -9.87 -29.37 8.86
N THR A 712 -9.65 -28.14 8.39
CA THR A 712 -8.52 -27.70 7.55
C THR A 712 -7.20 -27.62 8.32
N ARG A 713 -7.26 -27.89 9.63
CA ARG A 713 -6.23 -27.76 10.66
C ARG A 713 -5.28 -28.97 10.68
N LEU A 714 -4.02 -28.73 11.01
CA LEU A 714 -3.08 -29.78 11.36
C LEU A 714 -3.28 -30.19 12.83
N MET A 715 -3.81 -31.40 13.03
CA MET A 715 -4.15 -31.91 14.36
C MET A 715 -2.90 -32.30 15.16
N GLY A 716 -2.99 -32.25 16.49
CA GLY A 716 -1.93 -32.70 17.41
C GLY A 716 -1.03 -31.61 18.00
N MET A 717 -1.21 -30.35 17.60
CA MET A 717 -0.54 -29.20 18.22
C MET A 717 -1.29 -28.71 19.47
N PRO A 718 -0.59 -28.33 20.55
CA PRO A 718 -1.23 -27.77 21.76
C PRO A 718 -1.96 -26.43 21.51
N GLU A 719 -2.82 -26.01 22.43
CA GLU A 719 -3.68 -24.82 22.28
C GLU A 719 -2.91 -23.49 22.21
N ASN A 720 -1.76 -23.39 22.87
CA ASN A 720 -0.87 -22.22 22.79
C ASN A 720 -0.14 -22.09 21.46
N TRP A 721 -0.31 -23.02 20.52
CA TRP A 721 0.17 -22.91 19.14
C TRP A 721 -0.96 -22.59 18.19
N MET A 722 -1.10 -21.30 17.88
CA MET A 722 -2.04 -20.81 16.88
C MET A 722 -1.56 -21.20 15.47
N GLN A 723 -2.48 -21.65 14.63
CA GLN A 723 -2.19 -22.08 13.26
C GLN A 723 -2.67 -21.02 12.26
N PHE A 724 -1.75 -20.64 11.41
CA PHE A 724 -1.99 -19.80 10.24
C PHE A 724 -1.73 -20.64 8.99
N ARG A 725 -2.52 -20.41 7.94
CA ARG A 725 -2.37 -21.06 6.64
C ARG A 725 -2.12 -20.02 5.57
N PHE A 726 -1.19 -20.35 4.69
CA PHE A 726 -0.93 -19.61 3.47
C PHE A 726 -1.87 -20.17 2.41
N LEU A 727 -3.00 -19.50 2.20
CA LEU A 727 -3.85 -19.80 1.05
C LEU A 727 -3.11 -19.56 -0.25
N GLN A 728 -2.22 -18.57 -0.22
CA GLN A 728 -1.38 -18.17 -1.33
C GLN A 728 -0.09 -17.57 -0.78
N GLY A 729 1.06 -17.94 -1.34
CA GLY A 729 2.27 -17.12 -1.19
C GLY A 729 2.19 -15.84 -2.01
N SER A 730 3.32 -15.15 -2.20
CA SER A 730 3.38 -14.11 -3.22
C SER A 730 3.02 -14.70 -4.60
N PRO A 731 2.22 -14.00 -5.42
CA PRO A 731 1.82 -14.46 -6.75
C PRO A 731 2.95 -15.03 -7.59
N GLU A 732 4.06 -14.30 -7.68
CA GLU A 732 5.25 -14.66 -8.45
C GLU A 732 5.86 -15.98 -7.98
N LYS A 733 5.96 -16.17 -6.66
CA LYS A 733 6.56 -17.38 -6.10
C LYS A 733 5.69 -18.61 -6.33
N GLU A 734 4.38 -18.47 -6.17
CA GLU A 734 3.44 -19.58 -6.37
C GLU A 734 3.48 -20.04 -7.84
N LEU A 735 3.61 -19.10 -8.78
CA LEU A 735 3.80 -19.42 -10.20
C LEU A 735 5.09 -20.20 -10.44
N THR A 736 6.23 -19.69 -9.98
CA THR A 736 7.53 -20.37 -10.16
C THR A 736 7.51 -21.77 -9.54
N PHE A 737 6.97 -21.91 -8.32
CA PHE A 737 6.82 -23.21 -7.66
C PHE A 737 5.94 -24.18 -8.46
N GLN A 738 4.85 -23.71 -9.07
CA GLN A 738 3.99 -24.53 -9.94
C GLN A 738 4.70 -24.97 -11.22
N GLN A 739 5.47 -24.08 -11.85
CA GLN A 739 6.25 -24.38 -13.06
C GLN A 739 7.33 -25.43 -12.78
N GLU A 740 8.09 -25.26 -11.69
CA GLU A 740 9.11 -26.21 -11.24
C GLU A 740 8.50 -27.56 -10.88
N MET A 741 7.34 -27.56 -10.19
CA MET A 741 6.63 -28.80 -9.84
C MET A 741 6.18 -29.55 -11.08
N THR A 742 5.64 -28.85 -12.08
CA THR A 742 5.17 -29.44 -13.35
C THR A 742 6.33 -30.07 -14.09
N SER A 743 7.43 -29.33 -14.27
CA SER A 743 8.64 -29.80 -14.95
C SER A 743 9.24 -31.02 -14.26
N SER A 744 9.31 -31.00 -12.92
CA SER A 744 9.81 -32.12 -12.12
C SER A 744 8.90 -33.36 -12.23
N PHE A 745 7.59 -33.15 -12.29
CA PHE A 745 6.62 -34.23 -12.43
C PHE A 745 6.70 -34.94 -13.79
N GLU A 746 6.87 -34.19 -14.88
CA GLU A 746 7.04 -34.74 -16.23
C GLU A 746 8.28 -35.65 -16.32
N ASP A 747 9.38 -35.24 -15.69
CA ASP A 747 10.61 -36.03 -15.58
C ASP A 747 10.40 -37.32 -14.75
N GLN A 748 9.70 -37.25 -13.61
CA GLN A 748 9.36 -38.44 -12.81
C GLN A 748 8.48 -39.43 -13.58
N LEU A 749 7.51 -38.92 -14.35
CA LEU A 749 6.63 -39.74 -15.17
C LEU A 749 7.43 -40.45 -16.28
N ALA A 750 8.37 -39.74 -16.92
CA ALA A 750 9.29 -40.33 -17.91
C ALA A 750 10.13 -41.47 -17.31
N ARG A 751 10.49 -41.38 -16.02
CA ARG A 751 11.22 -42.41 -15.26
C ARG A 751 10.36 -43.55 -14.71
N ARG A 752 9.03 -43.51 -14.90
CA ARG A 752 8.03 -44.51 -14.42
C ARG A 752 8.01 -44.69 -12.89
N GLU A 753 8.39 -43.67 -12.14
CA GLU A 753 8.23 -43.66 -10.68
C GLU A 753 6.75 -43.48 -10.33
N LYS A 754 6.28 -43.98 -9.17
CA LYS A 754 4.93 -43.65 -8.66
C LYS A 754 5.02 -42.26 -8.03
N PRO A 755 4.58 -41.19 -8.71
CA PRO A 755 5.04 -39.85 -8.35
C PRO A 755 4.19 -39.29 -7.22
N PHE A 756 4.84 -39.00 -6.09
CA PHE A 756 4.34 -38.00 -5.15
C PHE A 756 5.03 -36.70 -5.50
N PRO A 757 4.33 -35.67 -6.01
CA PRO A 757 4.96 -34.48 -6.57
C PRO A 757 5.70 -33.65 -5.50
N THR A 758 5.22 -33.66 -4.26
CA THR A 758 5.88 -32.97 -3.14
C THR A 758 5.88 -33.79 -1.85
N ILE A 759 6.76 -33.37 -0.95
CA ILE A 759 6.87 -33.80 0.44
C ILE A 759 6.74 -32.58 1.35
N PHE A 760 6.72 -32.80 2.67
CA PHE A 760 6.63 -31.71 3.64
C PHE A 760 7.78 -31.75 4.63
N GLY A 761 8.17 -30.59 5.14
CA GLY A 761 9.20 -30.44 6.16
C GLY A 761 8.95 -29.23 7.05
N TRP A 762 9.42 -29.31 8.29
CA TRP A 762 9.37 -28.24 9.28
C TRP A 762 10.59 -27.33 9.16
N HIS A 763 10.38 -26.02 9.19
CA HIS A 763 11.43 -25.02 9.28
C HIS A 763 11.20 -24.11 10.49
N GLY A 764 12.21 -23.98 11.34
CA GLY A 764 12.18 -23.07 12.49
C GLY A 764 13.25 -22.01 12.37
N SER A 765 12.90 -20.80 12.77
CA SER A 765 13.75 -19.62 12.63
C SER A 765 13.40 -18.60 13.72
N HIS A 766 14.33 -17.69 14.01
CA HIS A 766 14.11 -16.59 14.94
C HIS A 766 12.93 -15.72 14.51
N ILE A 767 12.14 -15.21 15.46
CA ILE A 767 10.93 -14.41 15.20
C ILE A 767 11.20 -13.24 14.25
N GLY A 768 12.28 -12.49 14.46
CA GLY A 768 12.66 -11.37 13.60
C GLY A 768 12.94 -11.74 12.13
N ASN A 769 13.29 -13.00 11.84
CA ASN A 769 13.48 -13.44 10.45
C ASN A 769 12.13 -13.67 9.75
N TRP A 770 11.06 -14.00 10.49
CA TRP A 770 9.76 -14.31 9.92
C TRP A 770 9.14 -13.12 9.18
N HIS A 771 9.48 -11.88 9.54
CA HIS A 771 9.08 -10.71 8.77
C HIS A 771 9.49 -10.81 7.29
N SER A 772 10.73 -11.27 7.03
CA SER A 772 11.21 -11.48 5.66
C SER A 772 10.67 -12.78 5.05
N ILE A 773 10.66 -13.89 5.81
CA ILE A 773 10.30 -15.22 5.29
C ILE A 773 8.88 -15.25 4.74
N ILE A 774 7.93 -14.56 5.36
CA ILE A 774 6.55 -14.55 4.87
C ILE A 774 6.36 -13.70 3.60
N ARG A 775 7.31 -12.82 3.27
CA ARG A 775 7.27 -11.91 2.11
C ARG A 775 8.06 -12.47 0.93
N THR A 776 9.31 -12.86 1.17
CA THR A 776 10.28 -13.25 0.14
C THR A 776 10.63 -14.73 0.16
N THR A 777 9.95 -15.52 1.00
CA THR A 777 10.16 -16.96 1.23
C THR A 777 11.47 -17.30 1.94
N LEU A 778 11.73 -18.60 2.08
CA LEU A 778 12.96 -19.11 2.70
C LEU A 778 14.12 -19.00 1.73
N ASP A 779 15.22 -18.40 2.19
CA ASP A 779 16.50 -18.44 1.49
C ASP A 779 17.62 -18.93 2.40
N HIS A 780 18.78 -19.07 1.79
CA HIS A 780 20.02 -19.45 2.46
C HIS A 780 21.13 -18.43 2.15
N ILE A 781 20.80 -17.15 2.01
CA ILE A 781 21.81 -16.11 1.77
C ILE A 781 22.62 -15.88 3.05
N LYS A 782 21.92 -15.72 4.19
CA LYS A 782 22.55 -15.52 5.50
C LYS A 782 22.84 -16.84 6.19
N VAL A 783 24.04 -16.98 6.76
CA VAL A 783 24.44 -18.12 7.59
C VAL A 783 24.24 -17.74 9.06
N GLU A 784 23.21 -18.27 9.71
CA GLU A 784 22.96 -17.99 11.15
C GLU A 784 23.46 -19.11 12.07
N HIS A 785 23.51 -20.33 11.54
CA HIS A 785 24.04 -21.51 12.20
C HIS A 785 25.03 -22.21 11.26
N GLY A 786 25.91 -23.05 11.80
CA GLY A 786 26.84 -23.83 10.98
C GLY A 786 26.12 -24.71 9.95
N ARG A 787 26.74 -24.88 8.77
CA ARG A 787 26.21 -25.66 7.64
C ARG A 787 26.81 -27.06 7.58
N SER A 788 26.52 -27.88 8.58
CA SER A 788 27.13 -29.21 8.74
C SER A 788 26.79 -30.21 7.62
N PHE A 789 25.71 -29.99 6.87
CA PHE A 789 25.24 -30.85 5.78
C PHE A 789 25.22 -30.14 4.42
N GLY A 790 25.97 -29.04 4.28
CA GLY A 790 26.10 -28.29 3.02
C GLY A 790 25.27 -27.00 2.96
N ASN A 791 25.36 -26.31 1.82
CA ASN A 791 24.73 -25.01 1.59
C ASN A 791 23.29 -25.20 1.09
N GLY A 792 22.32 -24.65 1.80
CA GLY A 792 20.91 -24.69 1.42
C GLY A 792 19.99 -24.34 2.59
N VAL A 793 18.69 -24.37 2.35
CA VAL A 793 17.64 -24.23 3.37
C VAL A 793 17.47 -25.56 4.08
N TYR A 794 17.53 -25.53 5.42
CA TYR A 794 17.39 -26.72 6.26
C TYR A 794 15.93 -26.90 6.68
N LEU A 795 15.37 -28.08 6.39
CA LEU A 795 14.04 -28.52 6.85
C LEU A 795 14.15 -29.89 7.51
N SER A 796 13.37 -30.10 8.57
CA SER A 796 13.33 -31.36 9.32
C SER A 796 12.02 -32.10 9.10
N LYS A 797 12.07 -33.43 9.10
CA LYS A 797 10.85 -34.26 9.20
C LYS A 797 10.20 -34.12 10.58
N ASN A 798 10.95 -33.73 11.61
CA ASN A 798 10.53 -33.68 13.00
C ASN A 798 10.39 -32.24 13.52
N LEU A 799 9.20 -31.91 14.00
CA LEU A 799 8.87 -30.59 14.56
C LEU A 799 9.83 -30.20 15.71
N SER A 800 10.15 -31.13 16.61
CA SER A 800 11.00 -30.83 17.77
C SER A 800 12.40 -30.36 17.37
N THR A 801 12.93 -30.87 16.26
CA THR A 801 14.20 -30.37 15.70
C THR A 801 14.07 -28.92 15.30
N SER A 802 13.06 -28.60 14.47
CA SER A 802 12.88 -27.25 13.94
C SER A 802 12.50 -26.24 15.02
N ALA A 803 11.72 -26.63 16.02
CA ALA A 803 11.41 -25.78 17.17
C ALA A 803 12.66 -25.37 17.97
N GLY A 804 13.70 -26.22 18.00
CA GLY A 804 14.99 -25.86 18.59
C GLY A 804 15.66 -24.66 17.90
N TYR A 805 15.45 -24.51 16.59
CA TYR A 805 15.97 -23.39 15.79
C TYR A 805 15.08 -22.14 15.86
N SER A 806 13.87 -22.23 16.40
CA SER A 806 13.00 -21.07 16.64
C SER A 806 13.18 -20.45 18.04
N GLY A 807 14.26 -20.84 18.74
CA GLY A 807 14.59 -20.37 20.10
C GLY A 807 13.85 -21.09 21.22
N LEU A 808 13.06 -22.13 20.91
CA LEU A 808 12.22 -22.83 21.88
C LEU A 808 12.82 -24.21 22.25
N ASN A 809 12.92 -24.52 23.55
CA ASN A 809 13.35 -25.85 23.99
C ASN A 809 12.25 -26.90 23.74
N VAL A 810 12.63 -28.12 23.36
CA VAL A 810 11.74 -29.24 23.00
C VAL A 810 10.69 -29.53 24.07
N THR A 811 11.03 -29.40 25.36
CA THR A 811 10.09 -29.62 26.47
C THR A 811 8.93 -28.63 26.47
N ARG A 812 9.15 -27.40 25.98
CA ARG A 812 8.13 -26.34 25.92
C ARG A 812 7.18 -26.50 24.74
N VAL A 813 7.59 -27.20 23.68
CA VAL A 813 6.72 -27.50 22.52
C VAL A 813 5.50 -28.34 22.93
N THR A 814 5.65 -29.17 23.96
CA THR A 814 4.63 -30.16 24.37
C THR A 814 3.82 -29.76 25.61
N SER A 815 4.16 -28.65 26.27
CA SER A 815 3.54 -28.25 27.54
C SER A 815 2.54 -27.11 27.33
N PRO A 816 1.24 -27.32 27.63
CA PRO A 816 0.22 -26.28 27.52
C PRO A 816 0.32 -25.21 28.63
N ASP A 817 0.87 -25.56 29.80
CA ASP A 817 0.83 -24.71 31.01
C ASP A 817 2.07 -23.80 31.18
N LEU A 818 3.08 -23.94 30.32
CA LEU A 818 4.33 -23.17 30.46
C LEU A 818 4.21 -21.83 29.74
N VAL A 819 3.80 -20.80 30.48
CA VAL A 819 3.89 -19.40 30.04
C VAL A 819 5.36 -19.09 29.77
N HIS A 820 5.68 -18.78 28.52
CA HIS A 820 7.01 -18.31 28.16
C HIS A 820 7.21 -16.94 28.84
N PRO A 821 8.34 -16.66 29.52
CA PRO A 821 8.68 -15.27 29.79
C PRO A 821 8.70 -14.55 28.43
N LEU A 822 7.95 -13.46 28.33
CA LEU A 822 7.80 -12.68 27.10
C LEU A 822 9.19 -12.41 26.52
N PRO A 823 9.44 -12.71 25.23
CA PRO A 823 10.71 -12.32 24.64
C PRO A 823 10.87 -10.80 24.79
N TYR A 824 12.09 -10.35 25.11
CA TYR A 824 12.42 -8.93 25.31
C TYR A 824 12.08 -8.01 24.11
N PHE A 825 11.72 -8.60 22.96
CA PHE A 825 11.44 -7.94 21.70
C PHE A 825 10.03 -8.27 21.17
N THR A 826 9.01 -8.17 22.03
CA THR A 826 7.60 -8.37 21.66
C THR A 826 6.96 -7.01 21.39
N TRP A 827 6.09 -6.90 20.38
CA TRP A 827 5.36 -5.66 20.19
C TRP A 827 4.44 -5.42 21.40
N PRO A 828 4.56 -4.29 22.12
CA PRO A 828 3.90 -4.14 23.42
C PRO A 828 2.38 -4.09 23.35
N HIS A 829 1.82 -3.65 22.22
CA HIS A 829 0.36 -3.65 21.99
C HIS A 829 -0.15 -4.96 21.35
N SER A 830 0.71 -5.98 21.16
CA SER A 830 0.30 -7.26 20.59
C SER A 830 -0.65 -8.00 21.53
N VAL A 831 -1.77 -8.47 21.01
CA VAL A 831 -2.66 -9.39 21.73
C VAL A 831 -2.13 -10.83 21.70
N LEU A 832 -1.32 -11.18 20.68
CA LEU A 832 -0.77 -12.51 20.48
C LEU A 832 0.43 -12.77 21.39
N GLN A 833 1.21 -11.72 21.69
CA GLN A 833 2.43 -11.81 22.48
C GLN A 833 3.34 -12.95 21.97
N VAL A 834 3.72 -12.84 20.69
CA VAL A 834 4.36 -13.92 19.91
C VAL A 834 5.67 -14.37 20.55
N GLY A 835 5.73 -15.64 20.98
CA GLY A 835 6.88 -16.21 21.67
C GLY A 835 7.82 -17.02 20.78
N SER A 836 7.32 -17.64 19.70
CA SER A 836 8.10 -18.44 18.75
C SER A 836 7.27 -18.74 17.50
N ALA A 837 7.93 -19.09 16.39
CA ALA A 837 7.25 -19.45 15.16
C ALA A 837 7.98 -20.56 14.39
N VAL A 838 7.21 -21.48 13.81
CA VAL A 838 7.69 -22.62 13.00
C VAL A 838 6.81 -22.77 11.76
N GLY A 839 7.41 -22.88 10.59
CA GLY A 839 6.72 -23.12 9.32
C GLY A 839 6.65 -24.60 8.96
N CYS A 840 5.56 -25.01 8.33
CA CYS A 840 5.45 -26.26 7.59
C CYS A 840 5.48 -25.94 6.10
N CYS A 841 6.53 -26.41 5.44
CA CYS A 841 6.80 -26.12 4.04
C CYS A 841 6.53 -27.35 3.18
N GLU A 842 5.91 -27.10 2.04
CA GLU A 842 5.81 -28.01 0.92
C GLU A 842 7.09 -27.94 0.09
N ILE A 843 7.62 -29.11 -0.31
CA ILE A 843 8.90 -29.23 -0.99
C ILE A 843 8.76 -30.14 -2.22
N ILE A 844 9.26 -29.73 -3.38
CA ILE A 844 9.30 -30.60 -4.57
C ILE A 844 10.06 -31.89 -4.24
N ASN A 845 9.44 -33.05 -4.54
CA ASN A 845 9.96 -34.35 -4.13
C ASN A 845 11.09 -34.83 -5.05
N ARG A 846 12.27 -34.21 -4.92
CA ARG A 846 13.50 -34.56 -5.66
C ARG A 846 14.67 -34.78 -4.70
N PRO A 847 14.54 -35.74 -3.77
CA PRO A 847 15.56 -35.99 -2.75
C PRO A 847 16.89 -36.46 -3.33
N ASP A 848 16.90 -36.97 -4.57
CA ASP A 848 18.10 -37.30 -5.35
C ASP A 848 18.93 -36.06 -5.74
N GLN A 849 18.30 -34.87 -5.73
CA GLN A 849 18.94 -33.60 -6.08
C GLN A 849 19.10 -32.66 -4.88
N PHE A 850 18.68 -33.07 -3.69
CA PHE A 850 18.94 -32.29 -2.49
C PHE A 850 20.43 -32.36 -2.14
N VAL A 851 20.94 -31.27 -1.57
CA VAL A 851 22.31 -31.25 -1.02
C VAL A 851 22.48 -32.32 0.06
N ALA A 852 21.43 -32.49 0.88
CA ALA A 852 21.29 -33.63 1.76
C ALA A 852 19.81 -33.99 1.90
N ALA A 853 19.50 -35.30 1.94
CA ALA A 853 18.15 -35.79 2.18
C ALA A 853 17.99 -36.50 3.54
N GLU A 854 19.11 -36.82 4.21
CA GLU A 854 19.15 -37.41 5.55
C GLU A 854 20.33 -36.82 6.36
N PRO A 855 20.17 -36.56 7.67
CA PRO A 855 18.93 -36.71 8.45
C PRO A 855 17.93 -35.56 8.23
N TYR A 856 18.34 -34.49 7.55
CA TYR A 856 17.54 -33.30 7.24
C TYR A 856 17.43 -33.12 5.72
N TYR A 857 16.42 -32.38 5.28
CA TYR A 857 16.33 -31.91 3.91
C TYR A 857 17.11 -30.61 3.80
N VAL A 858 18.17 -30.60 3.02
CA VAL A 858 18.94 -29.41 2.68
C VAL A 858 18.73 -29.14 1.19
N VAL A 859 17.94 -28.09 0.92
CA VAL A 859 17.50 -27.74 -0.43
C VAL A 859 18.12 -26.40 -0.79
N ASP A 860 18.96 -26.38 -1.83
CA ASP A 860 19.61 -25.18 -2.35
C ASP A 860 18.70 -24.41 -3.32
N ASN A 861 17.87 -25.11 -4.10
CA ASN A 861 16.86 -24.49 -4.94
C ASN A 861 15.67 -23.96 -4.10
N ILE A 862 15.64 -22.66 -3.85
CA ILE A 862 14.58 -22.00 -3.07
C ILE A 862 13.22 -22.05 -3.75
N ASP A 863 13.16 -22.20 -5.08
CA ASP A 863 11.91 -22.27 -5.85
C ASP A 863 11.21 -23.62 -5.70
N TRP A 864 11.85 -24.56 -5.02
CA TRP A 864 11.26 -25.85 -4.68
C TRP A 864 10.60 -25.87 -3.30
N ILE A 865 10.56 -24.74 -2.59
CA ILE A 865 10.09 -24.64 -1.22
C ILE A 865 8.97 -23.61 -1.14
N GLN A 866 7.82 -24.01 -0.62
CA GLN A 866 6.69 -23.12 -0.38
C GLN A 866 6.14 -23.30 1.03
N CYS A 867 6.06 -22.24 1.82
CA CYS A 867 5.43 -22.29 3.14
C CYS A 867 3.91 -22.44 2.98
N ARG A 868 3.31 -23.43 3.65
CA ARG A 868 1.86 -23.67 3.62
C ARG A 868 1.18 -23.41 4.95
N TYR A 869 1.86 -23.68 6.06
CA TYR A 869 1.38 -23.35 7.40
C TYR A 869 2.45 -22.66 8.22
N LEU A 870 2.01 -21.79 9.10
CA LEU A 870 2.82 -21.14 10.12
C LEU A 870 2.19 -21.38 11.48
N PHE A 871 2.98 -21.91 12.39
CA PHE A 871 2.59 -22.21 13.76
C PHE A 871 3.24 -21.17 14.65
N VAL A 872 2.44 -20.45 15.41
CA VAL A 872 2.89 -19.35 16.26
C VAL A 872 2.54 -19.65 17.69
N HIS A 873 3.55 -19.64 18.56
CA HIS A 873 3.35 -19.76 19.98
C HIS A 873 2.86 -18.43 20.56
N ILE A 874 1.71 -18.42 21.22
CA ILE A 874 1.00 -17.21 21.67
C ILE A 874 0.65 -17.23 23.16
N ASN A 875 0.31 -16.06 23.71
CA ASN A 875 -0.34 -15.96 25.00
C ASN A 875 -1.87 -16.06 24.85
N VAL A 876 -2.40 -17.23 25.23
CA VAL A 876 -3.82 -17.57 25.13
C VAL A 876 -4.71 -16.66 26.01
N GLN A 877 -4.22 -16.22 27.17
CA GLN A 877 -4.98 -15.39 28.11
C GLN A 877 -5.19 -13.97 27.56
N THR A 878 -4.10 -13.31 27.15
CA THR A 878 -4.15 -11.95 26.58
C THR A 878 -5.05 -11.91 25.34
N LEU A 879 -4.97 -12.94 24.50
CA LEU A 879 -5.81 -13.07 23.33
C LEU A 879 -7.30 -13.23 23.69
N ALA A 880 -7.64 -14.04 24.70
CA ALA A 880 -9.02 -14.22 25.16
C ALA A 880 -9.62 -12.93 25.75
N GLU A 881 -8.80 -12.14 26.48
CA GLU A 881 -9.21 -10.86 27.07
C GLU A 881 -9.40 -9.74 26.03
N SER A 882 -8.74 -9.85 24.86
CA SER A 882 -8.74 -8.80 23.83
C SER A 882 -10.09 -8.58 23.12
N GLY A 883 -11.02 -9.54 23.21
CA GLY A 883 -12.30 -9.48 22.50
C GLY A 883 -12.20 -9.55 20.97
N LEU A 884 -11.01 -9.81 20.41
CA LEU A 884 -10.84 -9.96 18.97
C LEU A 884 -11.62 -11.18 18.46
N PRO A 885 -12.41 -11.04 17.37
CA PRO A 885 -13.19 -12.14 16.85
C PRO A 885 -12.27 -13.20 16.28
N PHE A 886 -12.59 -14.45 16.61
CA PHE A 886 -12.08 -15.61 15.88
C PHE A 886 -12.96 -15.79 14.67
N LEU A 887 -12.40 -15.61 13.48
CA LEU A 887 -13.12 -15.98 12.27
C LEU A 887 -13.35 -17.50 12.31
N GLN A 888 -14.58 -17.91 12.65
CA GLN A 888 -15.08 -19.22 12.28
C GLN A 888 -15.17 -19.21 10.75
N GLN A 889 -14.19 -19.83 10.10
CA GLN A 889 -14.28 -20.06 8.67
C GLN A 889 -15.51 -20.92 8.41
N THR A 890 -16.30 -20.52 7.41
CA THR A 890 -17.31 -21.39 6.82
C THR A 890 -16.60 -22.65 6.36
N THR A 891 -17.05 -23.77 6.92
CA THR A 891 -16.47 -25.08 6.77
C THR A 891 -16.37 -25.45 5.29
N ARG A 892 -15.16 -25.41 4.72
CA ARG A 892 -14.85 -26.38 3.67
C ARG A 892 -15.10 -27.75 4.31
N GLY A 893 -16.14 -28.45 3.87
CA GLY A 893 -16.31 -29.86 4.20
C GLY A 893 -14.97 -30.60 3.99
N SER A 894 -14.66 -31.59 4.83
CA SER A 894 -13.29 -32.15 4.91
C SER A 894 -12.89 -32.54 3.52
N LEU A 895 -11.90 -31.83 2.98
CA LEU A 895 -11.31 -32.23 1.73
C LEU A 895 -10.58 -33.57 1.90
N GLY A 896 -10.51 -34.15 3.11
CA GLY A 896 -9.83 -35.38 3.44
C GLY A 896 -8.33 -35.18 3.59
N LYS A 897 -7.62 -36.30 3.71
CA LYS A 897 -6.16 -36.33 3.85
C LYS A 897 -5.48 -36.32 2.48
N LEU A 898 -4.40 -35.54 2.35
CA LEU A 898 -3.52 -35.56 1.20
C LEU A 898 -2.72 -36.87 1.21
N ARG A 899 -2.59 -37.52 0.04
CA ARG A 899 -1.74 -38.72 -0.08
C ARG A 899 -0.28 -38.27 -0.13
N GLN A 900 0.51 -38.69 0.84
CA GLN A 900 1.93 -38.34 0.96
C GLN A 900 2.83 -39.56 0.72
N ASP A 901 4.11 -39.31 0.41
CA ASP A 901 5.12 -40.34 0.29
C ASP A 901 5.32 -41.09 1.63
N PRO A 902 5.04 -42.40 1.68
CA PRO A 902 5.18 -43.19 2.91
C PRO A 902 6.60 -43.21 3.48
N ALA A 903 7.63 -43.02 2.66
CA ALA A 903 9.02 -42.99 3.12
C ALA A 903 9.42 -41.64 3.77
N ARG A 904 8.59 -40.61 3.59
CA ARG A 904 8.91 -39.22 3.94
C ARG A 904 7.78 -38.56 4.75
N GLN A 905 7.27 -39.30 5.74
CA GLN A 905 6.21 -38.81 6.63
C GLN A 905 6.68 -37.63 7.50
N LEU A 906 5.78 -36.67 7.68
CA LEU A 906 5.97 -35.53 8.57
C LEU A 906 5.63 -35.92 10.01
N LEU A 907 6.50 -35.56 10.97
CA LEU A 907 6.37 -35.90 12.37
C LEU A 907 6.12 -34.64 13.20
N GLY A 908 5.04 -34.65 13.97
CA GLY A 908 4.61 -33.58 14.87
C GLY A 908 5.18 -33.68 16.29
N PRO A 909 4.48 -33.08 17.28
CA PRO A 909 4.83 -33.18 18.68
C PRO A 909 4.97 -34.63 19.13
N LEU A 910 5.96 -34.90 20.00
CA LEU A 910 6.30 -36.25 20.47
C LEU A 910 6.68 -37.22 19.34
N SER A 911 7.13 -36.69 18.18
CA SER A 911 7.52 -37.47 16.99
C SER A 911 6.41 -38.37 16.43
N LYS A 912 5.15 -37.99 16.63
CA LYS A 912 3.99 -38.72 16.08
C LYS A 912 3.74 -38.31 14.63
N PRO A 913 3.41 -39.24 13.71
CA PRO A 913 3.02 -38.89 12.35
C PRO A 913 1.83 -37.92 12.34
N ILE A 914 1.90 -36.89 11.48
CA ILE A 914 0.81 -35.97 11.20
C ILE A 914 0.39 -36.12 9.75
N ASP A 915 -0.91 -36.26 9.52
CA ASP A 915 -1.49 -36.26 8.18
C ASP A 915 -1.75 -34.84 7.69
N MET A 916 -1.29 -34.52 6.48
CA MET A 916 -1.60 -33.24 5.85
C MET A 916 -3.03 -33.21 5.32
N PRO A 917 -3.84 -32.19 5.65
CA PRO A 917 -5.17 -32.03 5.05
C PRO A 917 -5.04 -31.63 3.57
N ARG A 918 -6.01 -31.99 2.73
CA ARG A 918 -6.01 -31.57 1.30
C ARG A 918 -6.14 -30.05 1.13
N SER A 919 -6.63 -29.33 2.14
CA SER A 919 -6.63 -27.85 2.17
C SER A 919 -5.24 -27.22 2.31
N ALA A 920 -4.22 -28.03 2.60
CA ALA A 920 -2.82 -27.59 2.66
C ALA A 920 -2.27 -27.11 1.32
N VAL A 921 -2.94 -27.45 0.22
CA VAL A 921 -2.45 -27.21 -1.14
C VAL A 921 -3.57 -26.56 -1.97
N PRO A 922 -3.24 -25.72 -2.97
CA PRO A 922 -4.24 -25.05 -3.81
C PRO A 922 -5.14 -26.04 -4.58
N ILE A 923 -6.35 -25.62 -4.95
CA ILE A 923 -7.30 -26.47 -5.70
C ILE A 923 -6.77 -26.80 -7.10
N GLU A 924 -6.08 -25.84 -7.72
CA GLU A 924 -5.45 -25.91 -9.02
C GLU A 924 -4.52 -27.12 -9.09
N ARG A 925 -3.88 -27.46 -7.97
CA ARG A 925 -3.03 -28.63 -7.84
C ARG A 925 -3.75 -29.94 -8.12
N PHE A 926 -5.01 -30.05 -7.70
CA PHE A 926 -5.83 -31.24 -7.96
C PHE A 926 -6.24 -31.34 -9.42
N ARG A 927 -6.30 -30.22 -10.15
CA ARG A 927 -6.49 -30.20 -11.61
C ARG A 927 -5.22 -30.63 -12.34
N MET A 928 -4.04 -30.20 -11.87
CA MET A 928 -2.74 -30.59 -12.43
C MET A 928 -2.43 -32.07 -12.21
N PHE A 929 -2.83 -32.63 -11.06
CA PHE A 929 -2.59 -34.03 -10.71
C PHE A 929 -3.89 -34.77 -10.37
N PRO A 930 -4.74 -35.09 -11.37
CA PRO A 930 -6.07 -35.66 -11.14
C PRO A 930 -6.07 -36.98 -10.36
N TYR A 931 -5.01 -37.79 -10.46
CA TYR A 931 -4.90 -39.06 -9.73
C TYR A 931 -4.73 -38.88 -8.20
N LEU A 932 -4.40 -37.66 -7.74
CA LEU A 932 -4.37 -37.28 -6.32
C LEU A 932 -5.70 -36.66 -5.85
N ALA A 933 -6.56 -36.26 -6.80
CA ALA A 933 -7.81 -35.59 -6.54
C ALA A 933 -8.96 -36.59 -6.22
N PRO A 934 -9.87 -36.26 -5.29
CA PRO A 934 -11.16 -36.91 -5.18
C PRO A 934 -11.97 -36.76 -6.49
N LYS A 935 -12.76 -37.78 -6.84
CA LYS A 935 -13.58 -37.77 -8.07
C LYS A 935 -14.51 -36.54 -8.20
N TRP A 936 -15.02 -36.01 -7.09
CA TRP A 936 -15.94 -34.87 -7.09
C TRP A 936 -15.24 -33.53 -7.39
N ILE A 937 -13.97 -33.34 -7.00
CA ILE A 937 -13.19 -32.14 -7.33
C ILE A 937 -12.97 -32.04 -8.85
N LEU A 938 -12.79 -33.20 -9.49
CA LEU A 938 -12.60 -33.28 -10.95
C LEU A 938 -13.90 -33.17 -11.75
N ALA A 939 -15.04 -33.49 -11.14
CA ALA A 939 -16.34 -33.47 -11.81
C ALA A 939 -16.93 -32.06 -11.95
N GLY A 940 -16.37 -31.05 -11.27
CA GLY A 940 -16.89 -29.68 -11.31
C GLY A 940 -18.31 -29.55 -10.74
N GLU A 941 -18.83 -30.58 -10.06
CA GLU A 941 -20.14 -30.54 -9.43
C GLU A 941 -20.06 -29.63 -8.20
N ASN A 942 -20.31 -28.34 -8.41
CA ASN A 942 -20.98 -27.53 -7.41
C ASN A 942 -22.31 -28.23 -7.10
N LYS A 943 -22.32 -29.14 -6.13
CA LYS A 943 -23.54 -29.45 -5.38
C LYS A 943 -23.84 -28.26 -4.47
N SER A 944 -24.04 -27.09 -5.07
CA SER A 944 -25.09 -26.21 -4.56
C SER A 944 -26.36 -27.05 -4.72
N GLU A 945 -27.01 -27.36 -3.60
CA GLU A 945 -28.36 -27.89 -3.63
C GLU A 945 -29.15 -27.14 -4.70
N GLU A 946 -29.92 -27.88 -5.53
CA GLU A 946 -30.90 -27.28 -6.42
C GLU A 946 -31.85 -26.43 -5.55
N TRP A 947 -31.51 -25.15 -5.36
CA TRP A 947 -32.48 -24.18 -4.92
C TRP A 947 -33.41 -23.98 -6.11
N ASP A 948 -34.61 -24.53 -5.97
CA ASP A 948 -35.75 -24.24 -6.84
C ASP A 948 -35.84 -22.73 -7.08
N VAL A 949 -35.42 -22.31 -8.27
CA VAL A 949 -35.53 -20.94 -8.75
C VAL A 949 -36.98 -20.70 -9.15
N THR A 950 -37.88 -20.62 -8.16
CA THR A 950 -39.26 -20.14 -8.36
C THR A 950 -39.64 -19.01 -7.41
N GLY A 951 -38.72 -18.53 -6.57
CA GLY A 951 -38.90 -17.35 -5.73
C GLY A 951 -38.49 -16.05 -6.43
N SER A 952 -39.30 -15.58 -7.38
CA SER A 952 -39.18 -14.22 -7.94
C SER A 952 -39.54 -13.18 -6.87
N SER A 953 -38.61 -12.80 -6.00
CA SER A 953 -38.69 -11.51 -5.31
C SER A 953 -38.07 -10.43 -6.20
N LYS A 954 -38.80 -10.05 -7.25
CA LYS A 954 -38.61 -8.74 -7.90
C LYS A 954 -39.05 -7.70 -6.87
N GLY A 955 -38.15 -7.31 -5.97
CA GLY A 955 -38.33 -6.18 -5.08
C GLY A 955 -38.20 -4.90 -5.89
N VAL A 956 -39.24 -4.56 -6.64
CA VAL A 956 -39.38 -3.22 -7.23
C VAL A 956 -40.01 -2.36 -6.13
N ASP A 957 -39.33 -1.29 -5.73
CA ASP A 957 -39.99 -0.13 -5.10
C ASP A 957 -40.81 0.54 -6.23
N ALA A 958 -41.92 -0.10 -6.60
CA ALA A 958 -42.67 0.15 -7.83
C ALA A 958 -43.49 1.44 -7.80
N ASP A 959 -43.51 2.14 -6.68
CA ASP A 959 -44.36 3.31 -6.48
C ASP A 959 -43.74 4.63 -6.98
N GLY A 960 -42.67 4.60 -7.79
CA GLY A 960 -42.02 5.84 -8.24
C GLY A 960 -41.34 5.88 -9.61
N ILE A 961 -41.19 4.76 -10.33
CA ILE A 961 -40.47 4.74 -11.62
C ILE A 961 -41.44 4.70 -12.83
N LEU A 962 -42.68 4.26 -12.61
CA LEU A 962 -43.74 4.19 -13.64
C LEU A 962 -44.82 5.28 -13.50
N GLY A 963 -44.51 6.36 -12.76
CA GLY A 963 -45.31 7.59 -12.69
C GLY A 963 -44.86 8.63 -13.70
#